data_AF-A0A4Y2JFY8-F1
#
_entry.id   AF-A0A4Y2JFY8-F1
#
_cell.length_a   1.000
_cell.length_b   1.000
_cell.length_c   1.000
_cell.angle_alpha   90.00
_cell.angle_beta   90.00
_cell.angle_gamma   90.00
#
_symmetry.space_group_name_H-M   'P 1'
#
loop_
_entity.id
_entity.type
_entity.pdbx_description
1 polymer ?
#
loop_
_entity_poly.entity_id
_entity_poly.type
_entity_poly.pdbx_seq_one_letter_code
_entity_poly.pdbx_strand_id
1 'polypeptide(L)'
;MVDKDSIDVAVNTITDCIISSADNSIPKTSGNIPKLCKPWWNTECDTCQKTLEKAWYNFRRYPTTHNLIKFKKARAKFRQIRRRSMNTTWCSYVNSITRQVSSKIVWDKVRKIFGCYSDTQNISFLNYNGQVISDAKEIGNVIGQTLSEISSESTYPNDFIAFKKREAQKSVDFLPSYAEDYNSTFSYHELKDALRKSNPTSPGPDQIHNNMLKHLGESSLLTILLLFNRIWQERVFPLSWLKAIVVPIPKPGKDKQDPNNYRPIALTSCLSKLLERMVSAQLMHVLERSKWFVPSQSGFRRRRNTIDNLLKLETAIREAFVRKKHLVSIFFDIEKAYDRTWRYGILKDLSDIGLKGNLPLFIKNFLQTRIFQIRIGNILSDNFNQQEGVPQGSVLSVLLFIIKINGIVSKLPAYVNSTLFVDDIQIHCAGDDMGFIQRQLQTAINNMTDWSSKNGFIFSPQKTVCMHFCRRRGLHPDPDFQLNGSPIPIVQETKFLGIIFDTKLTFRSHIKHLKTKCIRTLNIMKVLSSTSWGADKVSLMRIYRSLVRSKLDYGVPVYGSAAKSTLKMLDSVHHQGLRIATGAFRTTPFPSLHVISGEPSLELRRHRLSLSYFYKIKSDESHPQHYKVINPIFGSLFSVRLSFTPTFGFRIGEILRYFGIEDFPVVSNVEDPPPWKETQLDFIDDFLHFFKPSTSE
;
A
#
# COMPACT_ATOMS: atom_id res chain seq x y z
N MET A 1 10.05 -37.49 11.26
CA MET A 1 10.39 -37.02 9.90
C MET A 1 11.06 -35.67 9.98
N VAL A 2 10.36 -34.62 10.43
CA VAL A 2 10.93 -33.25 10.49
C VAL A 2 12.13 -33.09 11.42
N ASP A 3 12.46 -33.99 12.35
CA ASP A 3 13.62 -33.80 13.25
C ASP A 3 14.96 -34.34 12.73
N LYS A 4 14.96 -35.31 11.81
CA LYS A 4 16.18 -36.05 11.41
C LYS A 4 16.66 -35.75 10.01
N ASP A 5 15.76 -35.29 9.14
CA ASP A 5 16.06 -35.05 7.73
C ASP A 5 16.74 -33.68 7.53
N SER A 6 17.42 -33.49 6.39
CA SER A 6 17.93 -32.17 6.02
C SER A 6 16.79 -31.15 5.89
N ILE A 7 17.09 -29.87 6.09
CA ILE A 7 16.09 -28.79 6.03
C ILE A 7 15.29 -28.81 4.71
N ASP A 8 15.96 -29.01 3.57
CA ASP A 8 15.29 -29.09 2.27
C ASP A 8 14.33 -30.29 2.17
N VAL A 9 14.73 -31.46 2.67
CA VAL A 9 13.87 -32.66 2.69
C VAL A 9 12.68 -32.44 3.64
N ALA A 10 12.90 -31.83 4.80
CA ALA A 10 11.84 -31.53 5.76
C ALA A 10 10.82 -30.53 5.19
N VAL A 11 11.28 -29.49 4.48
CA VAL A 11 10.41 -28.52 3.78
C VAL A 11 9.58 -29.19 2.69
N ASN A 12 10.20 -30.02 1.86
CA ASN A 12 9.49 -30.73 0.79
C ASN A 12 8.45 -31.70 1.38
N THR A 13 8.81 -32.46 2.41
CA THR A 13 7.89 -33.37 3.11
C THR A 13 6.67 -32.64 3.66
N ILE A 14 6.87 -31.52 4.36
CA ILE A 14 5.75 -30.71 4.88
C ILE A 14 4.90 -30.16 3.73
N THR A 15 5.55 -29.70 2.67
CA THR A 15 4.87 -29.14 1.48
C THR A 15 3.99 -30.19 0.82
N ASP A 16 4.53 -31.39 0.57
CA ASP A 16 3.83 -32.51 -0.04
C ASP A 16 2.68 -33.01 0.83
N CYS A 17 2.85 -33.06 2.16
CA CYS A 17 1.77 -33.41 3.08
C CYS A 17 0.62 -32.39 3.03
N ILE A 18 0.93 -31.09 3.00
CA ILE A 18 -0.09 -30.03 2.89
C ILE A 18 -0.82 -30.13 1.54
N ILE A 19 -0.09 -30.32 0.44
CA ILE A 19 -0.67 -30.41 -0.90
C ILE A 19 -1.51 -31.68 -1.04
N SER A 20 -1.02 -32.84 -0.59
CA SER A 20 -1.78 -34.10 -0.61
C SER A 20 -3.06 -33.99 0.21
N SER A 21 -3.00 -33.38 1.40
CA SER A 21 -4.19 -33.12 2.22
C SER A 21 -5.16 -32.17 1.51
N ALA A 22 -4.64 -31.13 0.84
CA ALA A 22 -5.43 -30.21 0.05
C ALA A 22 -6.08 -30.89 -1.15
N ASP A 23 -5.36 -31.76 -1.87
CA ASP A 23 -5.85 -32.49 -3.03
C ASP A 23 -6.96 -33.49 -2.66
N ASN A 24 -6.87 -34.09 -1.47
CA ASN A 24 -7.90 -34.99 -0.94
C ASN A 24 -9.14 -34.24 -0.44
N SER A 25 -8.99 -33.00 0.05
CA SER A 25 -10.05 -32.28 0.76
C SER A 25 -10.68 -31.13 -0.05
N ILE A 26 -9.95 -30.58 -1.02
CA ILE A 26 -10.35 -29.39 -1.79
C ILE A 26 -10.61 -29.82 -3.24
N PRO A 27 -11.87 -29.76 -3.71
CA PRO A 27 -12.18 -30.14 -5.08
C PRO A 27 -11.46 -29.23 -6.07
N LYS A 28 -10.71 -29.83 -7.02
CA LYS A 28 -10.06 -29.09 -8.10
C LYS A 28 -11.10 -28.64 -9.13
N THR A 29 -11.06 -27.37 -9.51
CA THR A 29 -11.85 -26.88 -10.64
C THR A 29 -11.32 -27.49 -11.94
N SER A 30 -12.22 -27.89 -12.84
CA SER A 30 -11.94 -28.70 -14.05
C SER A 30 -11.08 -28.02 -15.14
N GLY A 31 -10.46 -26.87 -14.87
CA GLY A 31 -9.65 -26.09 -15.83
C GLY A 31 -10.47 -25.46 -16.98
N ASN A 32 -11.58 -26.09 -17.35
CA ASN A 32 -12.58 -25.59 -18.28
C ASN A 32 -13.30 -24.41 -17.64
N ILE A 33 -12.97 -23.20 -18.09
CA ILE A 33 -13.70 -22.00 -17.71
C ILE A 33 -15.11 -22.15 -18.30
N PRO A 34 -16.17 -22.34 -17.48
CA PRO A 34 -17.52 -22.42 -18.01
C PRO A 34 -17.82 -21.13 -18.78
N LYS A 35 -18.56 -21.24 -19.90
CA LYS A 35 -19.02 -20.08 -20.70
C LYS A 35 -19.52 -19.01 -19.74
N LEU A 36 -18.74 -17.93 -19.65
CA LEU A 36 -18.80 -16.81 -18.71
C LEU A 36 -20.16 -16.67 -18.00
N CYS A 37 -20.35 -17.44 -16.91
CA CYS A 37 -21.63 -17.48 -16.21
C CYS A 37 -21.74 -16.26 -15.30
N LYS A 38 -22.78 -15.46 -15.55
CA LYS A 38 -23.16 -14.38 -14.65
C LYS A 38 -23.30 -14.97 -13.24
N PRO A 39 -22.65 -14.42 -12.20
CA PRO A 39 -22.61 -15.00 -10.84
C PRO A 39 -23.98 -15.28 -10.21
N TRP A 40 -25.03 -14.60 -10.67
CA TRP A 40 -26.41 -14.79 -10.21
C TRP A 40 -27.18 -15.85 -11.00
N TRP A 41 -26.58 -16.44 -12.03
CA TRP A 41 -27.17 -17.50 -12.83
C TRP A 41 -27.00 -18.86 -12.13
N ASN A 42 -28.09 -19.43 -11.66
CA ASN A 42 -28.12 -20.72 -10.95
C ASN A 42 -28.98 -21.75 -11.70
N THR A 43 -29.06 -22.98 -11.18
CA THR A 43 -29.88 -24.07 -11.75
C THR A 43 -31.37 -23.71 -11.83
N GLU A 44 -31.88 -22.93 -10.88
CA GLU A 44 -33.25 -22.42 -10.90
C GLU A 44 -33.49 -21.45 -12.07
N CYS A 45 -32.52 -20.59 -12.39
CA CYS A 45 -32.55 -19.73 -13.58
C CYS A 45 -32.55 -20.55 -14.87
N ASP A 46 -31.72 -21.60 -14.96
CA ASP A 46 -31.61 -22.46 -16.15
C ASP A 46 -32.92 -23.24 -16.42
N THR A 47 -33.49 -23.85 -15.39
CA THR A 47 -34.76 -24.59 -15.49
C THR A 47 -35.92 -23.67 -15.89
N CYS A 48 -35.98 -22.45 -15.34
CA CYS A 48 -37.00 -21.47 -15.72
C CYS A 48 -36.79 -20.89 -17.12
N GLN A 49 -35.54 -20.69 -17.57
CA GLN A 49 -35.27 -20.27 -18.95
C GLN A 49 -35.75 -21.34 -19.94
N LYS A 50 -35.40 -22.61 -19.72
CA LYS A 50 -35.87 -23.73 -20.55
C LYS A 50 -37.39 -23.79 -20.62
N THR A 51 -38.07 -23.55 -19.49
CA THR A 51 -39.55 -23.51 -19.43
C THR A 51 -40.12 -22.33 -20.24
N LEU A 52 -39.49 -21.16 -20.16
CA LEU A 52 -39.86 -19.99 -20.95
C LEU A 52 -39.67 -20.21 -22.45
N GLU A 53 -38.53 -20.78 -22.86
CA GLU A 53 -38.22 -21.10 -24.26
C GLU A 53 -39.20 -22.12 -24.83
N LYS A 54 -39.53 -23.18 -24.09
CA LYS A 54 -40.58 -24.14 -24.47
C LYS A 54 -41.94 -23.46 -24.65
N ALA A 55 -42.34 -22.60 -23.70
CA ALA A 55 -43.60 -21.88 -23.78
C ALA A 55 -43.64 -20.88 -24.96
N TRP A 56 -42.52 -20.22 -25.26
CA TRP A 56 -42.36 -19.34 -26.41
C TRP A 56 -42.41 -20.10 -27.73
N TYR A 57 -41.69 -21.21 -27.84
CA TYR A 57 -41.71 -22.07 -29.02
C TYR A 57 -43.13 -22.55 -29.34
N ASN A 58 -43.85 -23.04 -28.32
CA ASN A 58 -45.23 -23.51 -28.48
C ASN A 58 -46.18 -22.38 -28.89
N PHE A 59 -46.04 -21.17 -28.32
CA PHE A 59 -46.84 -20.02 -28.74
C PHE A 59 -46.51 -19.57 -30.17
N ARG A 60 -45.22 -19.55 -30.55
CA ARG A 60 -44.77 -19.18 -31.90
C ARG A 60 -45.27 -20.17 -32.97
N ARG A 61 -45.29 -21.46 -32.67
CA ARG A 61 -45.79 -22.52 -33.55
C ARG A 61 -47.32 -22.58 -33.59
N TYR A 62 -47.96 -22.36 -32.45
CA TYR A 62 -49.41 -22.47 -32.28
C TYR A 62 -49.95 -21.27 -31.48
N PRO A 63 -50.31 -20.15 -32.15
CA PRO A 63 -50.64 -18.88 -31.52
C PRO A 63 -52.06 -18.84 -30.92
N THR A 64 -52.33 -19.70 -29.95
CA THR A 64 -53.61 -19.73 -29.21
C THR A 64 -53.58 -18.86 -27.96
N THR A 65 -54.76 -18.42 -27.50
CA THR A 65 -54.91 -17.64 -26.26
C THR A 65 -54.35 -18.39 -25.04
N HIS A 66 -54.54 -19.71 -24.99
CA HIS A 66 -53.98 -20.57 -23.94
C HIS A 66 -52.43 -20.54 -23.93
N ASN A 67 -51.80 -20.68 -25.11
CA ASN A 67 -50.34 -20.66 -25.23
C ASN A 67 -49.76 -19.28 -24.91
N LEU A 68 -50.46 -18.19 -25.27
CA LEU A 68 -50.08 -16.83 -24.89
C LEU A 68 -50.09 -16.63 -23.36
N ILE A 69 -51.12 -17.12 -22.67
CA ILE A 69 -51.21 -17.05 -21.21
C ILE A 69 -50.08 -17.86 -20.57
N LYS A 70 -49.80 -19.08 -21.07
CA LYS A 70 -48.72 -19.94 -20.60
C LYS A 70 -47.34 -19.28 -20.77
N PHE A 71 -47.08 -18.65 -21.92
CA PHE A 71 -45.87 -17.85 -22.15
C PHE A 71 -45.79 -16.65 -21.21
N LYS A 72 -46.88 -15.88 -21.04
CA LYS A 72 -46.90 -14.72 -20.12
C LYS A 72 -46.61 -15.14 -18.67
N LYS A 73 -47.18 -16.25 -18.19
CA LYS A 73 -46.92 -16.83 -16.86
C LYS A 73 -45.46 -17.27 -16.71
N ALA A 74 -44.93 -18.02 -17.68
CA ALA A 74 -43.52 -18.44 -17.69
C ALA A 74 -42.56 -17.24 -17.70
N ARG A 75 -42.89 -16.19 -18.47
CA ARG A 75 -42.12 -14.94 -18.54
C ARG A 75 -42.13 -14.17 -17.23
N ALA A 76 -43.28 -14.10 -16.55
CA ALA A 76 -43.39 -13.47 -15.24
C ALA A 76 -42.58 -14.23 -14.17
N LYS A 77 -42.70 -15.56 -14.13
CA LYS A 77 -41.95 -16.43 -13.22
C LYS A 77 -40.44 -16.34 -13.45
N PHE A 78 -39.99 -16.40 -14.69
CA PHE A 78 -38.58 -16.21 -15.04
C PHE A 78 -38.07 -14.83 -14.60
N ARG A 79 -38.85 -13.76 -14.83
CA ARG A 79 -38.49 -12.40 -14.36
C ARG A 79 -38.37 -12.33 -12.83
N GLN A 80 -39.26 -12.98 -12.09
CA GLN A 80 -39.24 -13.02 -10.63
C GLN A 80 -38.00 -13.76 -10.10
N ILE A 81 -37.74 -14.97 -10.58
CA ILE A 81 -36.60 -15.80 -10.14
C ILE A 81 -35.28 -15.13 -10.51
N ARG A 82 -35.19 -14.57 -11.71
CA ARG A 82 -34.02 -13.79 -12.14
C ARG A 82 -33.74 -12.62 -11.21
N ARG A 83 -34.77 -11.85 -10.84
CA ARG A 83 -34.64 -10.72 -9.89
C ARG A 83 -34.22 -11.20 -8.50
N ARG A 84 -34.85 -12.27 -7.99
CA ARG A 84 -34.53 -12.85 -6.69
C ARG A 84 -33.07 -13.30 -6.64
N SER A 85 -32.62 -14.08 -7.62
CA SER A 85 -31.24 -14.59 -7.68
C SER A 85 -30.23 -13.45 -7.80
N MET A 86 -30.47 -12.46 -8.67
CA MET A 86 -29.67 -11.24 -8.75
C MET A 86 -29.55 -10.53 -7.40
N ASN A 87 -30.67 -10.31 -6.72
CA ASN A 87 -30.69 -9.63 -5.41
C ASN A 87 -29.95 -10.43 -4.33
N THR A 88 -30.12 -11.75 -4.27
CA THR A 88 -29.44 -12.60 -3.27
C THR A 88 -27.93 -12.62 -3.48
N THR A 89 -27.48 -12.84 -4.73
CA THR A 89 -26.05 -12.76 -5.08
C THR A 89 -25.49 -11.37 -4.79
N TRP A 90 -26.30 -10.34 -5.00
CA TRP A 90 -25.94 -8.96 -4.72
C TRP A 90 -25.75 -8.69 -3.22
N CYS A 91 -26.70 -9.11 -2.37
CA CYS A 91 -26.59 -8.98 -0.91
C CYS A 91 -25.36 -9.73 -0.38
N SER A 92 -25.11 -10.95 -0.86
CA SER A 92 -23.91 -11.72 -0.52
C SER A 92 -22.62 -10.97 -0.92
N TYR A 93 -22.61 -10.38 -2.13
CA TYR A 93 -21.49 -9.56 -2.57
C TYR A 93 -21.26 -8.37 -1.64
N VAL A 94 -22.28 -7.58 -1.31
CA VAL A 94 -22.08 -6.39 -0.46
C VAL A 94 -21.69 -6.76 0.97
N ASN A 95 -22.23 -7.86 1.51
CA ASN A 95 -21.76 -8.40 2.78
C ASN A 95 -20.29 -8.84 2.74
N SER A 96 -19.77 -9.22 1.57
CA SER A 96 -18.33 -9.47 1.38
C SER A 96 -17.47 -8.19 1.26
N ILE A 97 -18.07 -7.00 1.08
CA ILE A 97 -17.33 -5.74 1.00
C ILE A 97 -17.01 -5.27 2.42
N THR A 98 -15.82 -5.63 2.88
CA THR A 98 -15.25 -5.06 4.10
C THR A 98 -14.60 -3.69 3.82
N ARG A 99 -14.26 -2.96 4.88
CA ARG A 99 -13.54 -1.67 4.79
C ARG A 99 -12.19 -1.77 4.05
N GLN A 100 -11.64 -2.98 3.95
CA GLN A 100 -10.33 -3.27 3.39
C GLN A 100 -10.38 -3.61 1.89
N VAL A 101 -11.58 -3.78 1.29
CA VAL A 101 -11.70 -4.15 -0.12
C VAL A 101 -11.38 -2.95 -1.03
N SER A 102 -10.45 -3.15 -1.97
CA SER A 102 -10.04 -2.10 -2.91
C SER A 102 -11.11 -1.79 -3.97
N SER A 103 -11.12 -0.55 -4.50
CA SER A 103 -12.04 -0.17 -5.58
C SER A 103 -11.88 -1.00 -6.85
N LYS A 104 -10.68 -1.57 -7.08
CA LYS A 104 -10.42 -2.46 -8.23
C LYS A 104 -11.20 -3.77 -8.07
N ILE A 105 -11.09 -4.42 -6.91
CA ILE A 105 -11.81 -5.66 -6.61
C ILE A 105 -13.32 -5.44 -6.70
N VAL A 106 -13.80 -4.30 -6.21
CA VAL A 106 -15.22 -3.93 -6.36
C VAL A 106 -15.59 -3.82 -7.84
N TRP A 107 -14.80 -3.09 -8.65
CA TRP A 107 -15.04 -2.99 -10.08
C TRP A 107 -15.01 -4.34 -10.79
N ASP A 108 -14.06 -5.22 -10.45
CA ASP A 108 -13.95 -6.56 -11.02
C ASP A 108 -15.19 -7.41 -10.70
N LYS A 109 -15.65 -7.39 -9.45
CA LYS A 109 -16.86 -8.12 -9.03
C LYS A 109 -18.12 -7.54 -9.70
N VAL A 110 -18.25 -6.22 -9.78
CA VAL A 110 -19.37 -5.56 -10.46
C VAL A 110 -19.38 -5.93 -11.95
N ARG A 111 -18.23 -5.85 -12.62
CA ARG A 111 -18.03 -6.30 -13.99
C ARG A 111 -18.49 -7.75 -14.21
N LYS A 112 -18.05 -8.67 -13.34
CA LYS A 112 -18.48 -10.07 -13.35
C LYS A 112 -20.00 -10.23 -13.19
N ILE A 113 -20.64 -9.47 -12.30
CA ILE A 113 -22.11 -9.48 -12.10
C ILE A 113 -22.87 -9.10 -13.39
N PHE A 114 -22.33 -8.15 -14.15
CA PHE A 114 -22.90 -7.75 -15.45
C PHE A 114 -22.55 -8.68 -16.61
N GLY A 115 -21.68 -9.66 -16.40
CA GLY A 115 -21.13 -10.49 -17.47
C GLY A 115 -20.11 -9.74 -18.34
N CYS A 116 -19.65 -8.57 -17.92
CA CYS A 116 -18.59 -7.82 -18.57
C CYS A 116 -17.26 -8.25 -17.94
N TYR A 117 -16.63 -9.29 -18.47
CA TYR A 117 -15.30 -9.68 -18.00
C TYR A 117 -14.29 -8.79 -18.70
N SER A 118 -13.41 -8.14 -17.93
CA SER A 118 -12.21 -7.60 -18.53
C SER A 118 -11.38 -8.80 -19.00
N ASP A 119 -11.00 -8.83 -20.28
CA ASP A 119 -9.91 -9.69 -20.70
C ASP A 119 -8.78 -9.52 -19.69
N THR A 120 -8.37 -10.64 -19.10
CA THR A 120 -7.14 -10.69 -18.34
C THR A 120 -6.09 -10.02 -19.20
N GLN A 121 -5.41 -9.02 -18.64
CA GLN A 121 -4.37 -8.20 -19.29
C GLN A 121 -3.17 -9.08 -19.66
N ASN A 122 -3.38 -10.07 -20.52
CA ASN A 122 -2.33 -10.83 -21.13
C ASN A 122 -1.68 -9.89 -22.14
N ILE A 123 -0.36 -9.81 -22.04
CA ILE A 123 0.46 -9.05 -22.98
C ILE A 123 0.27 -9.74 -24.34
N SER A 124 -0.38 -9.05 -25.27
CA SER A 124 -0.67 -9.60 -26.60
C SER A 124 0.56 -9.54 -27.50
N PHE A 125 1.39 -8.50 -27.33
CA PHE A 125 2.68 -8.37 -27.99
C PHE A 125 3.56 -7.34 -27.26
N LEU A 126 4.88 -7.45 -27.43
CA LEU A 126 5.88 -6.47 -27.03
C LEU A 126 6.61 -5.92 -28.24
N ASN A 127 7.09 -4.69 -28.16
CA ASN A 127 8.03 -4.13 -29.13
C ASN A 127 9.40 -4.02 -28.45
N TYR A 128 10.35 -4.85 -28.88
CA TYR A 128 11.71 -4.87 -28.35
C TYR A 128 12.70 -4.69 -29.49
N ASN A 129 13.50 -3.63 -29.45
CA ASN A 129 14.48 -3.29 -30.49
C ASN A 129 13.91 -3.25 -31.93
N GLY A 130 12.66 -2.83 -32.08
CA GLY A 130 11.98 -2.74 -33.38
C GLY A 130 11.33 -4.05 -33.86
N GLN A 131 11.44 -5.14 -33.10
CA GLN A 131 10.76 -6.42 -33.39
C GLN A 131 9.50 -6.57 -32.55
N VAL A 132 8.42 -7.04 -33.20
CA VAL A 132 7.14 -7.34 -32.55
C VAL A 132 7.12 -8.80 -32.13
N ILE A 133 7.05 -9.04 -30.82
CA ILE A 133 7.06 -10.38 -30.22
C ILE A 133 5.66 -10.67 -29.71
N SER A 134 5.01 -11.72 -30.22
CA SER A 134 3.65 -12.12 -29.84
C SER A 134 3.56 -13.46 -29.13
N ASP A 135 4.60 -14.30 -29.19
CA ASP A 135 4.60 -15.56 -28.46
C ASP A 135 4.74 -15.34 -26.94
N ALA A 136 3.91 -16.03 -26.16
CA ALA A 136 3.83 -15.81 -24.71
C ALA A 136 5.09 -16.27 -23.97
N LYS A 137 5.79 -17.31 -24.46
CA LYS A 137 7.05 -17.76 -23.88
C LYS A 137 8.16 -16.77 -24.21
N GLU A 138 8.24 -16.32 -25.47
CA GLU A 138 9.22 -15.31 -25.88
C GLU A 138 9.01 -13.95 -25.18
N ILE A 139 7.76 -13.50 -25.03
CA ILE A 139 7.42 -12.33 -24.20
C ILE A 139 7.95 -12.51 -22.78
N GLY A 140 7.72 -13.69 -22.19
CA GLY A 140 8.23 -14.03 -20.87
C GLY A 140 9.77 -13.97 -20.80
N ASN A 141 10.44 -14.49 -21.82
CA ASN A 141 11.90 -14.50 -21.91
C ASN A 141 12.49 -13.09 -22.08
N VAL A 142 11.91 -12.22 -22.92
CA VAL A 142 12.38 -10.84 -23.12
C VAL A 142 12.24 -10.01 -21.84
N ILE A 143 11.09 -10.15 -21.16
CA ILE A 143 10.88 -9.49 -19.86
C ILE A 143 11.88 -10.06 -18.83
N GLY A 144 12.04 -11.38 -18.79
CA GLY A 144 12.96 -12.06 -17.87
C GLY A 144 14.40 -11.62 -18.07
N GLN A 145 14.86 -11.54 -19.31
CA GLN A 145 16.18 -11.05 -19.67
C GLN A 145 16.37 -9.59 -19.27
N THR A 146 15.41 -8.71 -19.61
CA THR A 146 15.48 -7.28 -19.24
C THR A 146 15.60 -7.12 -17.71
N LEU A 147 14.84 -7.90 -16.92
CA LEU A 147 14.90 -7.88 -15.46
C LEU A 147 16.21 -8.43 -14.91
N SER A 148 16.70 -9.53 -15.49
CA SER A 148 17.99 -10.12 -15.14
C SER A 148 19.13 -9.13 -15.38
N GLU A 149 19.13 -8.45 -16.52
CA GLU A 149 20.11 -7.42 -16.90
C GLU A 149 20.08 -6.24 -15.92
N ILE A 150 18.90 -5.74 -15.55
CA ILE A 150 18.75 -4.68 -14.54
C ILE A 150 19.39 -5.04 -13.20
N SER A 151 19.23 -6.30 -12.80
CA SER A 151 19.76 -6.83 -11.53
C SER A 151 21.22 -7.28 -11.61
N SER A 152 21.82 -7.25 -12.81
CA SER A 152 23.18 -7.71 -13.04
C SER A 152 24.21 -6.68 -12.58
N GLU A 153 25.39 -7.16 -12.20
CA GLU A 153 26.48 -6.31 -11.73
C GLU A 153 26.97 -5.30 -12.78
N SER A 154 26.80 -5.60 -14.08
CA SER A 154 27.24 -4.75 -15.18
C SER A 154 26.42 -3.47 -15.37
N THR A 155 25.27 -3.35 -14.72
CA THR A 155 24.43 -2.14 -14.79
C THR A 155 24.93 -1.02 -13.88
N TYR A 156 25.81 -1.32 -12.91
CA TYR A 156 26.38 -0.29 -12.06
C TYR A 156 27.46 0.52 -12.78
N PRO A 157 27.69 1.79 -12.40
CA PRO A 157 28.86 2.54 -12.86
C PRO A 157 30.16 1.77 -12.57
N ASN A 158 31.12 1.80 -13.50
CA ASN A 158 32.39 1.05 -13.39
C ASN A 158 33.13 1.34 -12.07
N ASP A 159 33.11 2.60 -11.62
CA ASP A 159 33.73 3.03 -10.36
C ASP A 159 33.08 2.33 -9.15
N PHE A 160 31.75 2.17 -9.17
CA PHE A 160 31.04 1.45 -8.12
C PHE A 160 31.31 -0.05 -8.17
N ILE A 161 31.46 -0.64 -9.36
CA ILE A 161 31.83 -2.07 -9.49
C ILE A 161 33.20 -2.31 -8.84
N ALA A 162 34.18 -1.45 -9.11
CA ALA A 162 35.51 -1.54 -8.50
C ALA A 162 35.45 -1.37 -6.96
N PHE A 163 34.68 -0.38 -6.48
CA PHE A 163 34.45 -0.17 -5.05
C PHE A 163 33.76 -1.36 -4.39
N LYS A 164 32.70 -1.89 -5.01
CA LYS A 164 31.94 -3.06 -4.56
C LYS A 164 32.85 -4.27 -4.42
N LYS A 165 33.68 -4.57 -5.43
CA LYS A 165 34.63 -5.69 -5.40
C LYS A 165 35.61 -5.58 -4.23
N ARG A 166 36.13 -4.38 -3.96
CA ARG A 166 37.03 -4.11 -2.83
C ARG A 166 36.33 -4.28 -1.48
N GLU A 167 35.13 -3.75 -1.33
CA GLU A 167 34.38 -3.86 -0.07
C GLU A 167 33.90 -5.29 0.17
N ALA A 168 33.42 -5.99 -0.86
CA ALA A 168 32.93 -7.37 -0.74
C ALA A 168 34.01 -8.39 -0.34
N GLN A 169 35.29 -8.06 -0.52
CA GLN A 169 36.41 -8.86 -0.01
C GLN A 169 36.53 -8.82 1.53
N LYS A 170 35.98 -7.80 2.18
CA LYS A 170 35.93 -7.71 3.65
C LYS A 170 34.81 -8.62 4.15
N SER A 171 35.15 -9.64 4.95
CA SER A 171 34.13 -10.49 5.57
C SER A 171 33.26 -9.67 6.53
N VAL A 172 31.94 -9.82 6.40
CA VAL A 172 30.99 -9.34 7.41
C VAL A 172 30.74 -10.50 8.35
N ASP A 173 31.39 -10.46 9.51
CA ASP A 173 31.37 -11.54 10.49
C ASP A 173 30.32 -11.29 11.58
N PHE A 174 29.17 -11.94 11.40
CA PHE A 174 28.12 -12.03 12.42
C PHE A 174 28.46 -13.12 13.43
N LEU A 175 29.50 -12.91 14.24
CA LEU A 175 29.96 -13.86 15.25
C LEU A 175 28.77 -14.51 15.99
N PRO A 176 28.81 -15.84 16.26
CA PRO A 176 27.76 -16.49 17.01
C PRO A 176 27.61 -15.83 18.38
N SER A 177 26.45 -15.25 18.63
CA SER A 177 26.08 -14.73 19.95
C SER A 177 24.67 -15.21 20.27
N TYR A 178 24.51 -15.82 21.44
CA TYR A 178 23.21 -16.18 22.01
C TYR A 178 22.80 -15.23 23.13
N ALA A 179 23.61 -14.21 23.42
CA ALA A 179 23.38 -13.30 24.55
C ALA A 179 22.18 -12.37 24.31
N GLU A 180 21.83 -12.13 23.05
CA GLU A 180 20.76 -11.21 22.68
C GLU A 180 19.41 -11.93 22.57
N ASP A 181 18.38 -11.37 23.20
CA ASP A 181 17.02 -11.91 23.25
C ASP A 181 16.43 -12.22 21.86
N TYR A 182 16.79 -11.44 20.83
CA TYR A 182 16.28 -11.61 19.47
C TYR A 182 16.84 -12.86 18.76
N ASN A 183 17.84 -13.54 19.32
CA ASN A 183 18.36 -14.80 18.77
C ASN A 183 17.64 -16.04 19.30
N SER A 184 16.70 -15.86 20.24
CA SER A 184 15.86 -16.92 20.78
C SER A 184 15.01 -17.61 19.69
N THR A 185 14.56 -18.83 19.98
CA THR A 185 13.65 -19.56 19.10
C THR A 185 12.28 -18.91 19.05
N PHE A 186 11.61 -19.03 17.91
CA PHE A 186 10.27 -18.52 17.75
C PHE A 186 9.26 -19.26 18.64
N SER A 187 8.32 -18.49 19.17
CA SER A 187 7.19 -18.97 19.94
C SER A 187 5.97 -19.31 19.06
N TYR A 188 5.07 -20.13 19.60
CA TYR A 188 3.80 -20.42 18.95
C TYR A 188 2.89 -19.18 18.81
N HIS A 189 2.99 -18.25 19.76
CA HIS A 189 2.29 -16.96 19.70
C HIS A 189 2.72 -16.13 18.48
N GLU A 190 4.04 -16.02 18.24
CA GLU A 190 4.56 -15.32 17.07
C GLU A 190 4.05 -15.93 15.76
N LEU A 191 4.00 -17.26 15.68
CA LEU A 191 3.45 -17.96 14.52
C LEU A 191 1.98 -17.64 14.31
N LYS A 192 1.16 -17.70 15.37
CA LYS A 192 -0.28 -17.37 15.32
C LYS A 192 -0.50 -15.91 14.91
N ASP A 193 0.26 -14.96 15.46
CA ASP A 193 0.14 -13.55 15.09
C ASP A 193 0.58 -13.29 13.64
N ALA A 194 1.68 -13.89 13.19
CA ALA A 194 2.15 -13.81 11.82
C ALA A 194 1.15 -14.43 10.82
N LEU A 195 0.47 -15.51 11.21
CA LEU A 195 -0.56 -16.18 10.40
C LEU A 195 -1.84 -15.33 10.34
N ARG A 196 -2.27 -14.73 11.45
CA ARG A 196 -3.41 -13.79 11.50
C ARG A 196 -3.21 -12.60 10.56
N LYS A 197 -1.99 -12.05 10.52
CA LYS A 197 -1.60 -10.92 9.66
C LYS A 197 -1.40 -11.30 8.19
N SER A 198 -1.37 -12.60 7.84
CA SER A 198 -1.21 -13.05 6.45
C SER A 198 -2.47 -12.77 5.62
N ASN A 199 -2.30 -12.32 4.37
CA ASN A 199 -3.41 -12.07 3.45
C ASN A 199 -3.57 -13.24 2.46
N PRO A 200 -4.77 -13.53 1.94
CA PRO A 200 -4.96 -14.50 0.87
C PRO A 200 -4.31 -13.97 -0.41
N THR A 201 -3.09 -14.41 -0.69
CA THR A 201 -2.30 -14.01 -1.86
C THR A 201 -2.01 -15.21 -2.74
N SER A 202 -1.83 -14.98 -4.04
CA SER A 202 -1.44 -16.02 -4.99
C SER A 202 -0.21 -16.80 -4.50
N PRO A 203 -0.21 -18.14 -4.67
CA PRO A 203 0.87 -18.99 -4.19
C PRO A 203 2.15 -18.82 -5.03
N GLY A 204 3.27 -19.24 -4.44
CA GLY A 204 4.56 -19.33 -5.12
C GLY A 204 4.70 -20.62 -5.94
N PRO A 205 5.94 -21.04 -6.27
CA PRO A 205 6.21 -22.30 -6.95
C PRO A 205 5.71 -23.54 -6.21
N ASP A 206 5.62 -23.45 -4.88
CA ASP A 206 5.17 -24.50 -3.97
C ASP A 206 3.65 -24.71 -3.95
N GLN A 207 2.87 -23.86 -4.63
CA GLN A 207 1.40 -23.93 -4.71
C GLN A 207 0.65 -23.87 -3.37
N ILE A 208 1.35 -23.67 -2.25
CA ILE A 208 0.73 -23.47 -0.94
C ILE A 208 0.10 -22.08 -0.88
N HIS A 209 -1.19 -22.03 -0.57
CA HIS A 209 -1.92 -20.77 -0.37
C HIS A 209 -2.03 -20.43 1.12
N ASN A 210 -1.98 -19.14 1.48
CA ASN A 210 -2.08 -18.70 2.88
C ASN A 210 -3.37 -19.19 3.59
N ASN A 211 -4.47 -19.39 2.86
CA ASN A 211 -5.69 -19.96 3.46
C ASN A 211 -5.51 -21.43 3.86
N MET A 212 -4.70 -22.22 3.14
CA MET A 212 -4.39 -23.59 3.56
C MET A 212 -3.71 -23.55 4.92
N LEU A 213 -2.70 -22.70 5.09
CA LEU A 213 -1.99 -22.50 6.35
C LEU A 213 -2.91 -22.04 7.49
N LYS A 214 -3.86 -21.13 7.21
CA LYS A 214 -4.82 -20.62 8.21
C LYS A 214 -5.81 -21.67 8.71
N HIS A 215 -6.04 -22.73 7.94
CA HIS A 215 -6.99 -23.80 8.27
C HIS A 215 -6.29 -25.09 8.74
N LEU A 216 -4.97 -25.07 8.92
CA LEU A 216 -4.24 -26.19 9.53
C LEU A 216 -4.60 -26.33 11.01
N GLY A 217 -4.62 -27.58 11.49
CA GLY A 217 -4.81 -27.89 12.91
C GLY A 217 -3.61 -27.48 13.77
N GLU A 218 -3.81 -27.38 15.08
CA GLU A 218 -2.76 -26.92 16.00
C GLU A 218 -1.50 -27.80 15.96
N SER A 219 -1.67 -29.12 15.89
CA SER A 219 -0.55 -30.06 15.76
C SER A 219 0.28 -29.80 14.49
N SER A 220 -0.36 -29.53 13.35
CA SER A 220 0.33 -29.20 12.10
C SER A 220 1.08 -27.87 12.19
N LEU A 221 0.50 -26.87 12.88
CA LEU A 221 1.16 -25.59 13.12
C LEU A 221 2.37 -25.73 14.05
N LEU A 222 2.31 -26.60 15.06
CA LEU A 222 3.47 -26.92 15.90
C LEU A 222 4.59 -27.61 15.11
N THR A 223 4.26 -28.49 14.16
CA THR A 223 5.25 -29.07 13.24
C THR A 223 5.90 -28.02 12.35
N ILE A 224 5.12 -27.04 11.86
CA ILE A 224 5.67 -25.90 11.10
C ILE A 224 6.56 -25.02 11.99
N LEU A 225 6.17 -24.78 13.24
CA LEU A 225 7.00 -24.04 14.20
C LEU A 225 8.33 -24.74 14.45
N LEU A 226 8.31 -26.06 14.62
CA LEU A 226 9.50 -26.89 14.79
C LEU A 226 10.42 -26.75 13.57
N LEU A 227 9.88 -26.86 12.35
CA LEU A 227 10.64 -26.61 11.12
C LEU A 227 11.26 -25.20 11.11
N PHE A 228 10.50 -24.17 11.46
CA PHE A 228 10.99 -22.80 11.49
C PHE A 228 12.11 -22.61 12.51
N ASN A 229 12.00 -23.22 13.69
CA ASN A 229 13.05 -23.19 14.71
C ASN A 229 14.29 -23.97 14.29
N ARG A 230 14.15 -25.09 13.58
CA ARG A 230 15.28 -25.78 12.95
C ARG A 230 15.99 -24.90 11.93
N ILE A 231 15.25 -24.29 10.99
CA ILE A 231 15.79 -23.33 10.01
C ILE A 231 16.57 -22.20 10.70
N TRP A 232 16.02 -21.67 11.79
CA TRP A 232 16.60 -20.59 12.57
C TRP A 232 17.91 -20.99 13.28
N GLN A 233 17.91 -22.15 13.93
CA GLN A 233 19.04 -22.64 14.72
C GLN A 233 20.17 -23.21 13.84
N GLU A 234 19.82 -23.99 12.83
CA GLU A 234 20.77 -24.58 11.87
C GLU A 234 21.29 -23.55 10.87
N ARG A 235 20.62 -22.39 10.74
CA ARG A 235 21.00 -21.28 9.86
C ARG A 235 21.07 -21.72 8.38
N VAL A 236 20.16 -22.60 7.97
CA VAL A 236 20.06 -23.07 6.58
C VAL A 236 18.76 -22.56 5.99
N PHE A 237 18.87 -21.74 4.94
CA PHE A 237 17.69 -21.27 4.21
C PHE A 237 17.33 -22.29 3.11
N PRO A 238 16.07 -22.76 3.02
CA PRO A 238 15.67 -23.76 2.05
C PRO A 238 15.89 -23.31 0.59
N LEU A 239 16.48 -24.17 -0.24
CA LEU A 239 16.78 -23.88 -1.63
C LEU A 239 15.51 -23.71 -2.47
N SER A 240 14.44 -24.44 -2.13
CA SER A 240 13.13 -24.29 -2.76
C SER A 240 12.53 -22.89 -2.59
N TRP A 241 12.88 -22.18 -1.50
CA TRP A 241 12.42 -20.82 -1.21
C TRP A 241 13.22 -19.71 -1.92
N LEU A 242 14.36 -20.06 -2.54
CA LEU A 242 15.11 -19.17 -3.42
C LEU A 242 14.52 -19.08 -4.83
N LYS A 243 13.57 -19.95 -5.17
CA LYS A 243 12.81 -19.93 -6.44
C LYS A 243 11.58 -19.03 -6.32
N ALA A 244 11.33 -18.22 -7.34
CA ALA A 244 10.16 -17.33 -7.39
C ALA A 244 9.49 -17.35 -8.77
N ILE A 245 8.18 -17.12 -8.79
CA ILE A 245 7.45 -16.86 -10.04
C ILE A 245 7.09 -15.39 -10.10
N VAL A 246 7.62 -14.68 -11.09
CA VAL A 246 7.42 -13.25 -11.28
C VAL A 246 6.25 -13.01 -12.22
N VAL A 247 5.29 -12.20 -11.77
CA VAL A 247 4.15 -11.76 -12.56
C VAL A 247 4.35 -10.29 -12.94
N PRO A 248 4.52 -9.96 -14.23
CA PRO A 248 4.73 -8.59 -14.67
C PRO A 248 3.42 -7.80 -14.62
N ILE A 249 3.39 -6.70 -13.86
CA ILE A 249 2.23 -5.81 -13.76
C ILE A 249 2.52 -4.48 -14.47
N PRO A 250 1.71 -4.05 -15.46
CA PRO A 250 1.97 -2.80 -16.19
C PRO A 250 1.88 -1.57 -15.27
N LYS A 251 2.81 -0.64 -15.44
CA LYS A 251 2.79 0.66 -14.78
C LYS A 251 1.58 1.47 -15.29
N PRO A 252 0.76 2.06 -14.41
CA PRO A 252 -0.43 2.81 -14.83
C PRO A 252 -0.09 3.98 -15.78
N GLY A 253 -0.79 4.05 -16.92
CA GLY A 253 -0.66 5.16 -17.87
C GLY A 253 0.62 5.16 -18.71
N LYS A 254 1.41 4.08 -18.65
CA LYS A 254 2.59 3.87 -19.50
C LYS A 254 2.24 2.93 -20.66
N ASP A 255 3.07 2.99 -21.69
CA ASP A 255 2.93 2.08 -22.83
C ASP A 255 3.18 0.64 -22.37
N LYS A 256 2.27 -0.26 -22.77
CA LYS A 256 2.34 -1.69 -22.45
C LYS A 256 3.27 -2.45 -23.40
N GLN A 257 3.66 -1.85 -24.52
CA GLN A 257 4.51 -2.54 -25.50
C GLN A 257 5.99 -2.54 -25.08
N ASP A 258 6.38 -1.65 -24.17
CA ASP A 258 7.76 -1.54 -23.66
C ASP A 258 7.97 -2.42 -22.41
N PRO A 259 8.95 -3.35 -22.43
CA PRO A 259 9.25 -4.24 -21.29
C PRO A 259 9.70 -3.50 -20.02
N ASN A 260 10.27 -2.29 -20.12
CA ASN A 260 10.67 -1.50 -18.95
C ASN A 260 9.49 -0.91 -18.17
N ASN A 261 8.28 -0.94 -18.76
CA ASN A 261 7.07 -0.40 -18.15
C ASN A 261 6.33 -1.40 -17.27
N TYR A 262 6.92 -2.55 -16.97
CA TYR A 262 6.36 -3.55 -16.07
C TYR A 262 6.99 -3.48 -14.67
N ARG A 263 6.22 -3.86 -13.64
CA ARG A 263 6.70 -4.10 -12.28
C ARG A 263 6.81 -5.62 -12.06
N PRO A 264 7.97 -6.14 -11.66
CA PRO A 264 8.13 -7.56 -11.38
C PRO A 264 7.57 -7.90 -10.00
N ILE A 265 6.39 -8.54 -9.91
CA ILE A 265 5.88 -9.02 -8.62
C ILE A 265 6.31 -10.46 -8.40
N ALA A 266 7.23 -10.69 -7.47
CA ALA A 266 7.73 -12.01 -7.13
C ALA A 266 6.77 -12.77 -6.19
N LEU A 267 6.29 -13.91 -6.66
CA LEU A 267 5.52 -14.88 -5.88
C LEU A 267 6.49 -15.91 -5.29
N THR A 268 6.90 -15.70 -4.04
CA THR A 268 7.67 -16.66 -3.23
C THR A 268 6.74 -17.55 -2.39
N SER A 269 7.30 -18.63 -1.84
CA SER A 269 6.59 -19.58 -0.96
C SER A 269 5.82 -18.87 0.16
N CYS A 270 4.58 -19.30 0.41
CA CYS A 270 3.79 -18.78 1.52
C CYS A 270 4.37 -19.18 2.89
N LEU A 271 4.98 -20.36 3.00
CA LEU A 271 5.70 -20.79 4.20
C LEU A 271 6.91 -19.87 4.46
N SER A 272 7.69 -19.57 3.42
CA SER A 272 8.81 -18.63 3.52
C SER A 272 8.35 -17.25 3.98
N LYS A 273 7.28 -16.70 3.38
CA LYS A 273 6.68 -15.41 3.78
C LYS A 273 6.16 -15.38 5.21
N LEU A 274 5.76 -16.53 5.77
CA LEU A 274 5.32 -16.63 7.14
C LEU A 274 6.50 -16.48 8.10
N LEU A 275 7.60 -17.20 7.85
CA LEU A 275 8.84 -17.06 8.61
C LEU A 275 9.45 -15.66 8.47
N GLU A 276 9.52 -15.12 7.24
CA GLU A 276 9.97 -13.74 6.98
C GLU A 276 9.20 -12.71 7.82
N ARG A 277 7.90 -12.93 8.05
CA ARG A 277 7.07 -12.00 8.84
C ARG A 277 7.41 -12.05 10.32
N MET A 278 7.73 -13.23 10.86
CA MET A 278 8.19 -13.39 12.23
C MET A 278 9.55 -12.69 12.41
N VAL A 279 10.50 -12.99 11.53
CA VAL A 279 11.83 -12.33 11.50
C VAL A 279 11.72 -10.82 11.35
N SER A 280 10.85 -10.33 10.44
CA SER A 280 10.65 -8.90 10.23
C SER A 280 10.07 -8.20 11.46
N ALA A 281 9.21 -8.88 12.24
CA ALA A 281 8.67 -8.32 13.46
C ALA A 281 9.76 -8.16 14.52
N GLN A 282 10.63 -9.17 14.67
CA GLN A 282 11.77 -9.11 15.60
C GLN A 282 12.77 -8.02 15.20
N LEU A 283 13.17 -7.97 13.93
CA LEU A 283 14.10 -6.96 13.41
C LEU A 283 13.56 -5.53 13.60
N MET A 284 12.28 -5.30 13.28
CA MET A 284 11.67 -3.98 13.48
C MET A 284 11.69 -3.56 14.96
N HIS A 285 11.40 -4.48 15.88
CA HIS A 285 11.45 -4.19 17.32
C HIS A 285 12.86 -3.78 17.76
N VAL A 286 13.90 -4.51 17.32
CA VAL A 286 15.30 -4.18 17.62
C VAL A 286 15.68 -2.80 17.09
N LEU A 287 15.31 -2.47 15.85
CA LEU A 287 15.63 -1.18 15.22
C LEU A 287 14.93 0.02 15.85
N GLU A 288 13.67 -0.13 16.26
CA GLU A 288 12.94 0.94 16.96
C GLU A 288 13.47 1.12 18.39
N ARG A 289 13.77 0.03 19.11
CA ARG A 289 14.34 0.08 20.47
C ARG A 289 15.72 0.73 20.49
N SER A 290 16.57 0.46 19.50
CA SER A 290 17.88 1.09 19.37
C SER A 290 17.83 2.52 18.79
N LYS A 291 16.64 3.04 18.47
CA LYS A 291 16.41 4.36 17.84
C LYS A 291 17.26 4.59 16.58
N TRP A 292 17.49 3.51 15.81
CA TRP A 292 18.40 3.55 14.67
C TRP A 292 17.82 4.30 13.45
N PHE A 293 16.49 4.29 13.28
CA PHE A 293 15.85 5.03 12.19
C PHE A 293 16.01 6.54 12.37
N VAL A 294 16.40 7.24 11.29
CA VAL A 294 16.48 8.70 11.33
C VAL A 294 15.08 9.29 11.58
N PRO A 295 14.95 10.40 12.34
CA PRO A 295 13.65 11.01 12.62
C PRO A 295 12.85 11.40 11.36
N SER A 296 13.53 11.63 10.23
CA SER A 296 12.91 11.95 8.93
C SER A 296 12.27 10.75 8.22
N GLN A 297 12.58 9.50 8.61
CA GLN A 297 12.02 8.29 8.01
C GLN A 297 10.67 7.94 8.67
N SER A 298 9.61 7.91 7.86
CA SER A 298 8.25 7.57 8.29
C SER A 298 7.67 6.35 7.57
N GLY A 299 8.38 5.79 6.58
CA GLY A 299 7.93 4.65 5.78
C GLY A 299 7.92 3.33 6.55
N PHE A 300 6.80 2.60 6.50
CA PHE A 300 6.59 1.27 7.11
C PHE A 300 6.96 1.13 8.60
N ARG A 301 7.12 2.25 9.32
CA ARG A 301 7.36 2.27 10.76
C ARG A 301 6.05 2.26 11.52
N ARG A 302 6.08 1.69 12.72
CA ARG A 302 4.90 1.67 13.59
C ARG A 302 4.59 3.10 14.04
N ARG A 303 3.30 3.42 14.19
CA ARG A 303 2.81 4.76 14.61
C ARG A 303 3.17 5.91 13.64
N ARG A 304 3.86 5.66 12.53
CA ARG A 304 4.13 6.65 11.47
C ARG A 304 3.24 6.44 10.24
N ASN A 305 2.99 7.50 9.50
CA ASN A 305 2.24 7.46 8.25
C ASN A 305 2.68 8.55 7.27
N THR A 306 2.12 8.53 6.06
CA THR A 306 2.44 9.50 5.01
C THR A 306 2.05 10.95 5.36
N ILE A 307 1.06 11.14 6.23
CA ILE A 307 0.60 12.47 6.65
C ILE A 307 1.69 13.18 7.46
N ASP A 308 2.52 12.44 8.21
CA ASP A 308 3.60 13.02 9.02
C ASP A 308 4.59 13.81 8.13
N ASN A 309 4.99 13.24 7.00
CA ASN A 309 5.90 13.89 6.03
C ASN A 309 5.20 15.04 5.29
N LEU A 310 3.94 14.85 4.91
CA LEU A 310 3.14 15.89 4.25
C LEU A 310 2.92 17.11 5.15
N LEU A 311 2.64 16.88 6.43
CA LEU A 311 2.44 17.93 7.41
C LEU A 311 3.73 18.68 7.72
N LYS A 312 4.88 17.98 7.79
CA LYS A 312 6.20 18.61 7.97
C LYS A 312 6.49 19.61 6.86
N LEU A 313 6.28 19.23 5.60
CA LEU A 313 6.46 20.11 4.45
C LEU A 313 5.45 21.27 4.45
N GLU A 314 4.16 20.98 4.68
CA GLU A 314 3.11 22.01 4.75
C GLU A 314 3.40 23.07 5.81
N THR A 315 3.83 22.64 6.99
CA THR A 315 4.20 23.53 8.10
C THR A 315 5.37 24.42 7.71
N ALA A 316 6.44 23.85 7.13
CA ALA A 316 7.60 24.62 6.69
C ALA A 316 7.24 25.68 5.61
N ILE A 317 6.37 25.34 4.65
CA ILE A 317 5.89 26.28 3.63
C ILE A 317 5.11 27.43 4.27
N ARG A 318 4.22 27.13 5.23
CA ARG A 318 3.43 28.16 5.92
C ARG A 318 4.29 29.09 6.76
N GLU A 319 5.26 28.55 7.47
CA GLU A 319 6.25 29.32 8.23
C GLU A 319 7.07 30.23 7.31
N ALA A 320 7.47 29.74 6.13
CA ALA A 320 8.16 30.57 5.14
C ALA A 320 7.25 31.69 4.61
N PHE A 321 6.00 31.39 4.27
CA PHE A 321 5.04 32.39 3.76
C PHE A 321 4.77 33.50 4.77
N VAL A 322 4.48 33.15 6.03
CA VAL A 322 4.17 34.15 7.05
C VAL A 322 5.38 35.01 7.36
N ARG A 323 6.61 34.49 7.21
CA ARG A 323 7.86 35.26 7.34
C ARG A 323 8.24 36.02 6.07
N LYS A 324 7.44 35.94 5.00
CA LYS A 324 7.78 36.44 3.66
C LYS A 324 9.14 35.92 3.20
N LYS A 325 9.41 34.63 3.33
CA LYS A 325 10.63 33.95 2.84
C LYS A 325 10.34 33.14 1.57
N HIS A 326 11.40 32.78 0.87
CA HIS A 326 11.35 31.74 -0.16
C HIS A 326 11.51 30.38 0.53
N LEU A 327 10.78 29.37 0.05
CA LEU A 327 11.07 27.98 0.37
C LEU A 327 11.17 27.21 -0.94
N VAL A 328 12.27 26.49 -1.12
CA VAL A 328 12.51 25.64 -2.29
C VAL A 328 12.52 24.20 -1.82
N SER A 329 11.83 23.33 -2.56
CA SER A 329 11.68 21.91 -2.27
C SER A 329 12.04 21.08 -3.49
N ILE A 330 12.83 20.03 -3.29
CA ILE A 330 13.23 19.08 -4.34
C ILE A 330 12.66 17.71 -3.99
N PHE A 331 12.03 17.08 -4.97
CA PHE A 331 11.41 15.76 -4.86
C PHE A 331 12.18 14.80 -5.76
N PHE A 332 12.79 13.77 -5.17
CA PHE A 332 13.62 12.82 -5.89
C PHE A 332 12.85 11.54 -6.21
N ASP A 333 13.21 10.88 -7.32
CA ASP A 333 12.77 9.52 -7.67
C ASP A 333 14.02 8.64 -7.82
N ILE A 334 14.02 7.45 -7.22
CA ILE A 334 15.10 6.47 -7.38
C ILE A 334 14.72 5.47 -8.47
N GLU A 335 15.66 5.22 -9.39
CA GLU A 335 15.44 4.26 -10.45
C GLU A 335 15.52 2.82 -9.95
N LYS A 336 14.43 2.06 -10.16
CA LYS A 336 14.39 0.61 -9.94
C LYS A 336 14.96 0.22 -8.56
N ALA A 337 14.54 0.95 -7.52
CA ALA A 337 15.18 0.98 -6.20
C ALA A 337 15.33 -0.41 -5.55
N TYR A 338 14.29 -1.26 -5.62
CA TYR A 338 14.32 -2.62 -5.06
C TYR A 338 15.26 -3.55 -5.85
N ASP A 339 15.28 -3.44 -7.18
CA ASP A 339 16.06 -4.30 -8.07
C ASP A 339 17.57 -3.99 -8.01
N ARG A 340 17.93 -2.76 -7.61
CA ARG A 340 19.31 -2.27 -7.50
C ARG A 340 19.83 -2.16 -6.07
N THR A 341 19.08 -2.66 -5.08
CA THR A 341 19.55 -2.58 -3.69
C THR A 341 20.78 -3.45 -3.49
N TRP A 342 21.89 -2.83 -3.07
CA TRP A 342 23.17 -3.52 -2.89
C TRP A 342 23.15 -4.46 -1.68
N ARG A 343 23.21 -5.77 -1.92
CA ARG A 343 23.04 -6.81 -0.88
C ARG A 343 24.14 -6.81 0.17
N TYR A 344 25.41 -6.73 -0.23
CA TYR A 344 26.53 -6.62 0.71
C TYR A 344 26.41 -5.37 1.57
N GLY A 345 25.97 -4.25 0.97
CA GLY A 345 25.71 -3.01 1.69
C GLY A 345 24.68 -3.17 2.82
N ILE A 346 23.61 -3.95 2.61
CA ILE A 346 22.64 -4.28 3.68
C ILE A 346 23.33 -5.06 4.80
N LEU A 347 24.13 -6.07 4.47
CA LEU A 347 24.82 -6.88 5.49
C LEU A 347 25.80 -6.06 6.31
N LYS A 348 26.53 -5.16 5.66
CA LYS A 348 27.41 -4.20 6.34
C LYS A 348 26.62 -3.31 7.30
N ASP A 349 25.50 -2.74 6.85
CA ASP A 349 24.66 -1.88 7.70
C ASP A 349 24.11 -2.67 8.91
N LEU A 350 23.73 -3.94 8.74
CA LEU A 350 23.30 -4.82 9.85
C LEU A 350 24.44 -5.08 10.86
N SER A 351 25.67 -5.21 10.38
CA SER A 351 26.86 -5.35 11.22
C SER A 351 27.17 -4.05 11.95
N ASP A 352 27.05 -2.90 11.29
CA ASP A 352 27.27 -1.58 11.87
C ASP A 352 26.22 -1.24 12.94
N ILE A 353 25.00 -1.78 12.82
CA ILE A 353 23.97 -1.74 13.90
C ILE A 353 24.41 -2.56 15.13
N GLY A 354 25.35 -3.50 14.97
CA GLY A 354 25.82 -4.39 16.02
C GLY A 354 25.03 -5.70 16.13
N LEU A 355 24.25 -6.07 15.10
CA LEU A 355 23.52 -7.34 15.10
C LEU A 355 24.47 -8.53 14.99
N LYS A 356 24.23 -9.58 15.77
CA LYS A 356 25.05 -10.80 15.82
C LYS A 356 24.18 -12.05 15.94
N GLY A 357 24.70 -13.23 15.61
CA GLY A 357 23.98 -14.49 15.74
C GLY A 357 22.96 -14.79 14.63
N ASN A 358 21.84 -15.40 14.99
CA ASN A 358 20.90 -16.03 14.05
C ASN A 358 20.18 -15.01 13.15
N LEU A 359 19.78 -13.85 13.68
CA LEU A 359 19.02 -12.85 12.92
C LEU A 359 19.76 -12.33 11.66
N PRO A 360 20.97 -11.76 11.76
CA PRO A 360 21.70 -11.31 10.57
C PRO A 360 22.17 -12.46 9.68
N LEU A 361 22.45 -13.65 10.23
CA LEU A 361 22.80 -14.84 9.44
C LEU A 361 21.61 -15.35 8.61
N PHE A 362 20.40 -15.33 9.17
CA PHE A 362 19.18 -15.63 8.42
C PHE A 362 19.01 -14.64 7.26
N ILE A 363 19.22 -13.35 7.49
CA ILE A 363 19.13 -12.32 6.44
C ILE A 363 20.20 -12.54 5.36
N LYS A 364 21.44 -12.88 5.75
CA LYS A 364 22.53 -13.23 4.82
C LYS A 364 22.13 -14.38 3.89
N ASN A 365 21.55 -15.45 4.45
CA ASN A 365 21.10 -16.59 3.65
C ASN A 365 19.85 -16.27 2.81
N PHE A 366 18.95 -15.43 3.32
CA PHE A 366 17.77 -14.96 2.58
C PHE A 366 18.14 -14.10 1.34
N LEU A 367 19.26 -13.37 1.40
CA LEU A 367 19.77 -12.52 0.31
C LEU A 367 20.65 -13.26 -0.71
N GLN A 368 20.76 -14.59 -0.62
CA GLN A 368 21.47 -15.39 -1.63
C GLN A 368 20.87 -15.23 -3.03
N THR A 369 21.64 -15.61 -4.05
CA THR A 369 21.21 -15.59 -5.45
C THR A 369 19.92 -16.36 -5.63
N ARG A 370 18.96 -15.73 -6.30
CA ARG A 370 17.63 -16.29 -6.53
C ARG A 370 17.44 -16.65 -7.99
N ILE A 371 16.57 -17.63 -8.22
CA ILE A 371 16.15 -18.04 -9.56
C ILE A 371 14.69 -17.63 -9.72
N PHE A 372 14.34 -17.03 -10.84
CA PHE A 372 12.97 -16.65 -11.14
C PHE A 372 12.54 -17.02 -12.55
N GLN A 373 11.23 -17.20 -12.72
CA GLN A 373 10.58 -17.39 -14.02
C GLN A 373 9.45 -16.38 -14.18
N ILE A 374 9.23 -15.89 -15.39
CA ILE A 374 8.15 -14.99 -15.74
C ILE A 374 6.91 -15.80 -16.11
N ARG A 375 5.77 -15.48 -15.50
CA ARG A 375 4.48 -16.08 -15.83
C ARG A 375 3.65 -15.14 -16.72
N ILE A 376 3.38 -15.57 -17.95
CA ILE A 376 2.46 -14.92 -18.89
C ILE A 376 1.28 -15.87 -19.14
N GLY A 377 0.10 -15.53 -18.62
CA GLY A 377 -1.04 -16.44 -18.61
C GLY A 377 -0.71 -17.74 -17.87
N ASN A 378 -0.77 -18.87 -18.59
CA ASN A 378 -0.45 -20.20 -18.05
C ASN A 378 0.96 -20.68 -18.42
N ILE A 379 1.73 -19.88 -19.17
CA ILE A 379 3.06 -20.24 -19.67
C ILE A 379 4.14 -19.62 -18.78
N LEU A 380 5.19 -20.40 -18.52
CA LEU A 380 6.39 -19.97 -17.79
C LEU A 380 7.54 -19.78 -18.79
N SER A 381 8.33 -18.73 -18.55
CA SER A 381 9.60 -18.50 -19.24
C SER A 381 10.68 -19.49 -18.81
N ASP A 382 11.84 -19.36 -19.42
CA ASP A 382 13.06 -20.01 -18.93
C ASP A 382 13.51 -19.40 -17.58
N ASN A 383 14.50 -20.03 -16.94
CA ASN A 383 15.02 -19.61 -15.64
C ASN A 383 16.00 -18.44 -15.78
N PHE A 384 15.81 -17.41 -14.97
CA PHE A 384 16.68 -16.24 -14.88
C PHE A 384 17.26 -16.10 -13.47
N ASN A 385 18.47 -15.56 -13.38
CA ASN A 385 19.16 -15.34 -12.11
C ASN A 385 19.02 -13.89 -11.66
N GLN A 386 18.66 -13.69 -10.39
CA GLN A 386 18.66 -12.37 -9.77
C GLN A 386 19.88 -12.23 -8.85
N GLN A 387 20.88 -11.48 -9.32
CA GLN A 387 22.16 -11.30 -8.63
C GLN A 387 22.09 -10.21 -7.55
N GLU A 388 21.47 -9.07 -7.83
CA GLU A 388 21.31 -7.97 -6.88
C GLU A 388 19.84 -7.65 -6.58
N GLY A 389 19.63 -6.71 -5.66
CA GLY A 389 18.30 -6.28 -5.25
C GLY A 389 17.63 -7.21 -4.26
N VAL A 390 16.44 -6.79 -3.84
CA VAL A 390 15.58 -7.52 -2.91
C VAL A 390 14.25 -7.86 -3.59
N PRO A 391 13.68 -9.06 -3.38
CA PRO A 391 12.50 -9.51 -4.10
C PRO A 391 11.27 -8.63 -3.82
N GLN A 392 10.70 -8.03 -4.88
CA GLN A 392 9.49 -7.23 -4.77
C GLN A 392 8.28 -8.14 -4.49
N GLY A 393 7.74 -8.07 -3.26
CA GLY A 393 6.63 -8.92 -2.80
C GLY A 393 6.96 -9.83 -1.62
N SER A 394 8.24 -9.87 -1.20
CA SER A 394 8.65 -10.40 0.09
C SER A 394 8.30 -9.43 1.23
N VAL A 395 8.05 -9.99 2.42
CA VAL A 395 7.74 -9.21 3.62
C VAL A 395 9.00 -8.51 4.15
N LEU A 396 10.11 -9.24 4.21
CA LEU A 396 11.37 -8.77 4.78
C LEU A 396 12.07 -7.74 3.88
N SER A 397 11.93 -7.86 2.55
CA SER A 397 12.58 -6.96 1.58
C SER A 397 12.29 -5.49 1.79
N VAL A 398 11.08 -5.14 2.22
CA VAL A 398 10.70 -3.74 2.50
C VAL A 398 11.54 -3.18 3.65
N LEU A 399 11.71 -3.95 4.72
CA LEU A 399 12.50 -3.53 5.89
C LEU A 399 13.98 -3.41 5.54
N LEU A 400 14.53 -4.38 4.79
CA LEU A 400 15.93 -4.33 4.35
C LEU A 400 16.21 -3.13 3.43
N PHE A 401 15.27 -2.79 2.55
CA PHE A 401 15.38 -1.59 1.73
C PHE A 401 15.39 -0.31 2.59
N ILE A 402 14.50 -0.22 3.58
CA ILE A 402 14.44 0.93 4.50
C ILE A 402 15.75 1.07 5.27
N ILE A 403 16.32 -0.04 5.76
CA ILE A 403 17.63 -0.04 6.40
C ILE A 403 18.65 0.55 5.41
N LYS A 404 18.71 0.04 4.18
CA LYS A 404 19.72 0.52 3.25
C LYS A 404 19.60 2.01 2.94
N ILE A 405 18.39 2.52 2.73
CA ILE A 405 18.16 3.92 2.33
C ILE A 405 18.19 4.91 3.51
N ASN A 406 18.08 4.44 4.77
CA ASN A 406 17.98 5.30 5.96
C ASN A 406 19.12 6.34 6.05
N GLY A 407 20.33 5.95 5.64
CA GLY A 407 21.53 6.79 5.69
C GLY A 407 21.60 7.92 4.66
N ILE A 408 20.68 7.98 3.68
CA ILE A 408 20.76 8.96 2.56
C ILE A 408 20.69 10.42 3.02
N VAL A 409 20.05 10.66 4.16
CA VAL A 409 19.87 12.00 4.74
C VAL A 409 20.88 12.32 5.84
N SER A 410 21.91 11.49 6.03
CA SER A 410 22.88 11.63 7.14
C SER A 410 23.81 12.84 7.01
N LYS A 411 24.14 13.25 5.78
CA LYS A 411 25.10 14.34 5.48
C LYS A 411 24.44 15.58 4.89
N LEU A 412 23.21 15.88 5.32
CA LEU A 412 22.53 17.09 4.85
C LEU A 412 23.07 18.34 5.57
N PRO A 413 23.19 19.49 4.88
CA PRO A 413 23.52 20.76 5.52
C PRO A 413 22.49 21.13 6.60
N ALA A 414 22.92 21.84 7.64
CA ALA A 414 22.09 22.16 8.81
C ALA A 414 20.78 22.92 8.47
N TYR A 415 20.78 23.70 7.39
CA TYR A 415 19.61 24.48 6.95
C TYR A 415 18.67 23.71 6.01
N VAL A 416 19.00 22.46 5.67
CA VAL A 416 18.23 21.61 4.76
C VAL A 416 17.49 20.55 5.57
N ASN A 417 16.17 20.60 5.49
CA ASN A 417 15.30 19.62 6.12
C ASN A 417 14.93 18.54 5.12
N SER A 418 14.78 17.30 5.59
CA SER A 418 14.37 16.16 4.77
C SER A 418 13.12 15.46 5.27
N THR A 419 12.44 14.77 4.35
CA THR A 419 11.47 13.73 4.63
C THR A 419 11.79 12.51 3.79
N LEU A 420 11.61 11.33 4.39
CA LEU A 420 11.86 10.05 3.75
C LEU A 420 10.63 9.16 4.00
N PHE A 421 10.07 8.62 2.92
CA PHE A 421 9.06 7.58 2.98
C PHE A 421 9.46 6.49 1.99
N VAL A 422 10.25 5.54 2.47
CA VAL A 422 10.75 4.44 1.61
C VAL A 422 11.62 5.02 0.49
N ASP A 423 11.15 4.99 -0.76
CA ASP A 423 11.81 5.53 -1.95
C ASP A 423 11.47 7.01 -2.22
N ASP A 424 10.36 7.52 -1.67
CA ASP A 424 9.98 8.92 -1.79
C ASP A 424 10.84 9.81 -0.87
N ILE A 425 11.79 10.55 -1.48
CA ILE A 425 12.67 11.48 -0.77
C ILE A 425 12.34 12.91 -1.14
N GLN A 426 12.26 13.76 -0.13
CA GLN A 426 12.07 15.20 -0.32
C GLN A 426 12.99 15.98 0.59
N ILE A 427 13.63 17.02 0.05
CA ILE A 427 14.41 17.99 0.83
C ILE A 427 13.89 19.40 0.59
N HIS A 428 14.01 20.27 1.59
CA HIS A 428 13.66 21.69 1.44
C HIS A 428 14.55 22.59 2.28
N CYS A 429 14.71 23.83 1.80
CA CYS A 429 15.39 24.90 2.51
C CYS A 429 14.57 26.19 2.37
N ALA A 430 14.56 27.01 3.43
CA ALA A 430 13.86 28.29 3.45
C ALA A 430 14.82 29.42 3.81
N GLY A 431 14.71 30.55 3.12
CA GLY A 431 15.63 31.67 3.26
C GLY A 431 15.09 32.96 2.64
N ASP A 432 15.75 34.07 2.96
CA ASP A 432 15.42 35.38 2.39
C ASP A 432 16.12 35.60 1.04
N ASP A 433 17.31 35.03 0.87
CA ASP A 433 18.13 35.09 -0.33
C ASP A 433 18.06 33.77 -1.11
N MET A 434 17.82 33.87 -2.42
CA MET A 434 17.77 32.70 -3.30
C MET A 434 19.16 32.08 -3.49
N GLY A 435 20.24 32.89 -3.52
CA GLY A 435 21.60 32.38 -3.68
C GLY A 435 22.05 31.49 -2.52
N PHE A 436 21.69 31.86 -1.28
CA PHE A 436 21.86 31.02 -0.10
C PHE A 436 21.11 29.69 -0.23
N ILE A 437 19.82 29.74 -0.57
CA ILE A 437 18.98 28.53 -0.71
C ILE A 437 19.55 27.60 -1.77
N GLN A 438 19.92 28.14 -2.94
CA GLN A 438 20.49 27.39 -4.04
C GLN A 438 21.79 26.70 -3.63
N ARG A 439 22.72 27.42 -2.97
CA ARG A 439 23.96 26.82 -2.46
C ARG A 439 23.69 25.68 -1.50
N GLN A 440 22.84 25.88 -0.49
CA GLN A 440 22.54 24.85 0.51
C GLN A 440 21.89 23.61 -0.11
N LEU A 441 20.93 23.79 -1.01
CA LEU A 441 20.25 22.68 -1.67
C LEU A 441 21.13 21.98 -2.70
N GLN A 442 21.98 22.69 -3.45
CA GLN A 442 22.93 22.06 -4.36
C GLN A 442 23.99 21.26 -3.60
N THR A 443 24.49 21.78 -2.47
CA THR A 443 25.36 20.99 -1.57
C THR A 443 24.65 19.74 -1.06
N ALA A 444 23.37 19.84 -0.69
CA ALA A 444 22.58 18.68 -0.29
C ALA A 444 22.42 17.65 -1.43
N ILE A 445 22.12 18.10 -2.66
CA ILE A 445 22.04 17.24 -3.85
C ILE A 445 23.35 16.52 -4.10
N ASN A 446 24.49 17.23 -4.01
CA ASN A 446 25.81 16.65 -4.22
C ASN A 446 26.12 15.60 -3.13
N ASN A 447 25.87 15.91 -1.86
CA ASN A 447 26.09 14.97 -0.75
C ASN A 447 25.21 13.72 -0.88
N MET A 448 23.95 13.87 -1.31
CA MET A 448 23.05 12.74 -1.55
C MET A 448 23.48 11.92 -2.77
N THR A 449 23.95 12.57 -3.84
CA THR A 449 24.48 11.89 -5.04
C THR A 449 25.73 11.08 -4.69
N ASP A 450 26.66 11.66 -3.93
CA ASP A 450 27.87 11.00 -3.45
C ASP A 450 27.57 9.82 -2.50
N TRP A 451 26.53 9.95 -1.67
CA TRP A 451 26.10 8.85 -0.82
C TRP A 451 25.45 7.74 -1.67
N SER A 452 24.59 8.10 -2.63
CA SER A 452 23.91 7.15 -3.51
C SER A 452 24.89 6.36 -4.36
N SER A 453 25.92 7.02 -4.92
CA SER A 453 26.96 6.36 -5.71
C SER A 453 27.77 5.35 -4.91
N LYS A 454 27.97 5.57 -3.59
CA LYS A 454 28.65 4.64 -2.67
C LYS A 454 27.75 3.52 -2.14
N ASN A 455 26.43 3.61 -2.34
CA ASN A 455 25.46 2.66 -1.81
C ASN A 455 24.67 1.90 -2.89
N GLY A 456 24.97 2.13 -4.18
CA GLY A 456 24.34 1.45 -5.31
C GLY A 456 22.99 2.04 -5.73
N PHE A 457 22.67 3.27 -5.32
CA PHE A 457 21.43 3.94 -5.74
C PHE A 457 21.68 4.93 -6.87
N ILE A 458 20.68 5.09 -7.73
CA ILE A 458 20.71 6.01 -8.88
C ILE A 458 19.42 6.82 -8.86
N PHE A 459 19.57 8.14 -8.77
CA PHE A 459 18.45 9.06 -8.94
C PHE A 459 18.06 9.18 -10.40
N SER A 460 16.77 9.37 -10.66
CA SER A 460 16.24 9.64 -12.00
C SER A 460 16.16 11.16 -12.23
N PRO A 461 17.03 11.77 -13.05
CA PRO A 461 16.99 13.22 -13.28
C PRO A 461 15.69 13.66 -13.93
N GLN A 462 15.14 12.84 -14.82
CA GLN A 462 13.91 13.12 -15.59
C GLN A 462 12.64 13.18 -14.73
N LYS A 463 12.64 12.52 -13.58
CA LYS A 463 11.49 12.47 -12.66
C LYS A 463 11.71 13.28 -11.40
N THR A 464 12.95 13.69 -11.14
CA THR A 464 13.27 14.59 -10.05
C THR A 464 12.79 15.98 -10.43
N VAL A 465 12.05 16.64 -9.53
CA VAL A 465 11.45 17.95 -9.80
C VAL A 465 11.68 18.91 -8.65
N CYS A 466 11.78 20.20 -8.97
CA CYS A 466 11.92 21.29 -8.01
C CYS A 466 10.62 22.11 -7.93
N MET A 467 10.25 22.57 -6.74
CA MET A 467 9.16 23.51 -6.53
C MET A 467 9.63 24.70 -5.70
N HIS A 468 9.33 25.90 -6.20
CA HIS A 468 9.53 27.14 -5.47
C HIS A 468 8.22 27.64 -4.85
N PHE A 469 8.17 27.68 -3.52
CA PHE A 469 7.06 28.23 -2.76
C PHE A 469 7.40 29.66 -2.32
N CYS A 470 6.65 30.63 -2.84
CA CYS A 470 6.83 32.03 -2.50
C CYS A 470 5.51 32.83 -2.58
N ARG A 471 5.30 33.75 -1.62
CA ARG A 471 4.22 34.74 -1.63
C ARG A 471 4.70 36.20 -1.70
N ARG A 472 6.00 36.43 -1.94
CA ARG A 472 6.52 37.79 -2.21
C ARG A 472 5.92 38.30 -3.53
N ARG A 473 5.73 39.62 -3.59
CA ARG A 473 5.35 40.34 -4.81
C ARG A 473 6.65 40.83 -5.48
N GLY A 474 6.65 40.91 -6.81
CA GLY A 474 7.82 41.29 -7.60
C GLY A 474 8.52 40.10 -8.26
N LEU A 475 9.39 40.39 -9.21
CA LEU A 475 10.23 39.40 -9.89
C LEU A 475 11.33 38.94 -8.94
N HIS A 476 11.56 37.63 -8.90
CA HIS A 476 12.69 37.02 -8.23
C HIS A 476 13.22 35.90 -9.12
N PRO A 477 14.55 35.69 -9.18
CA PRO A 477 15.11 34.63 -9.99
C PRO A 477 14.66 33.27 -9.49
N ASP A 478 14.40 32.37 -10.42
CA ASP A 478 14.23 30.96 -10.14
C ASP A 478 15.59 30.32 -9.82
N PRO A 479 15.66 29.36 -8.90
CA PRO A 479 16.92 28.69 -8.56
C PRO A 479 17.36 27.75 -9.68
N ASP A 480 18.67 27.63 -9.92
CA ASP A 480 19.22 26.63 -10.85
C ASP A 480 19.85 25.47 -10.08
N PHE A 481 19.43 24.24 -10.39
CA PHE A 481 19.92 23.02 -9.76
C PHE A 481 20.31 21.99 -10.81
N GLN A 482 21.39 21.29 -10.54
CA GLN A 482 21.87 20.20 -11.38
C GLN A 482 21.93 18.90 -10.59
N LEU A 483 21.47 17.81 -11.22
CA LEU A 483 21.61 16.45 -10.74
C LEU A 483 22.39 15.65 -11.80
N ASN A 484 23.60 15.20 -11.46
CA ASN A 484 24.49 14.52 -12.40
C ASN A 484 24.72 15.32 -13.71
N GLY A 485 24.88 16.63 -13.61
CA GLY A 485 25.04 17.54 -14.75
C GLY A 485 23.76 17.82 -15.55
N SER A 486 22.63 17.18 -15.22
CA SER A 486 21.32 17.45 -15.84
C SER A 486 20.55 18.50 -15.02
N PRO A 487 19.92 19.51 -15.66
CA PRO A 487 19.14 20.52 -14.94
C PRO A 487 17.86 19.89 -14.35
N ILE A 488 17.52 20.26 -13.11
CA ILE A 488 16.29 19.83 -12.45
C ILE A 488 15.16 20.81 -12.84
N PRO A 489 14.07 20.34 -13.47
CA PRO A 489 12.99 21.22 -13.88
C PRO A 489 12.23 21.78 -12.69
N ILE A 490 11.90 23.08 -12.75
CA ILE A 490 11.01 23.74 -11.80
C ILE A 490 9.57 23.58 -12.28
N VAL A 491 8.71 23.07 -11.40
CA VAL A 491 7.30 22.84 -11.68
C VAL A 491 6.39 23.66 -10.77
N GLN A 492 5.23 24.03 -11.30
CA GLN A 492 4.22 24.80 -10.55
C GLN A 492 3.33 23.92 -9.67
N GLU A 493 3.24 22.63 -10.00
CA GLU A 493 2.55 21.63 -9.20
C GLU A 493 3.29 20.30 -9.21
N THR A 494 3.30 19.61 -8.07
CA THR A 494 3.82 18.24 -7.98
C THR A 494 2.97 17.39 -7.05
N LYS A 495 2.98 16.08 -7.30
CA LYS A 495 2.31 15.11 -6.45
C LYS A 495 3.32 14.48 -5.49
N PHE A 496 3.11 14.69 -4.20
CA PHE A 496 3.92 14.10 -3.14
C PHE A 496 3.04 13.28 -2.20
N LEU A 497 3.38 12.00 -1.97
CA LEU A 497 2.63 11.06 -1.11
C LEU A 497 1.10 11.09 -1.33
N GLY A 498 0.66 11.26 -2.57
CA GLY A 498 -0.76 11.26 -2.94
C GLY A 498 -1.48 12.63 -2.88
N ILE A 499 -0.87 13.69 -2.38
CA ILE A 499 -1.40 15.06 -2.39
C ILE A 499 -0.70 15.89 -3.46
N ILE A 500 -1.43 16.79 -4.13
CA ILE A 500 -0.86 17.70 -5.13
C ILE A 500 -0.59 19.04 -4.45
N PHE A 501 0.66 19.48 -4.43
CA PHE A 501 1.07 20.78 -3.94
C PHE A 501 1.16 21.74 -5.11
N ASP A 502 0.66 22.96 -4.91
CA ASP A 502 0.84 24.11 -5.82
C ASP A 502 1.72 25.17 -5.16
N THR A 503 2.43 25.98 -5.95
CA THR A 503 3.39 27.00 -5.45
C THR A 503 2.81 28.00 -4.45
N LYS A 504 1.48 28.19 -4.43
CA LYS A 504 0.78 29.08 -3.48
C LYS A 504 0.10 28.34 -2.32
N LEU A 505 0.22 27.01 -2.28
CA LEU A 505 -0.36 26.10 -1.28
C LEU A 505 -1.88 26.28 -1.13
N THR A 506 -2.58 26.44 -2.24
CA THR A 506 -4.05 26.61 -2.28
C THR A 506 -4.80 25.28 -2.26
N PHE A 507 -4.13 24.19 -2.64
CA PHE A 507 -4.66 22.84 -2.85
C PHE A 507 -5.82 22.76 -3.85
N ARG A 508 -6.02 23.80 -4.68
CA ARG A 508 -7.14 23.83 -5.65
C ARG A 508 -7.00 22.73 -6.70
N SER A 509 -5.79 22.51 -7.21
CA SER A 509 -5.49 21.43 -8.16
C SER A 509 -5.76 20.05 -7.53
N HIS A 510 -5.27 19.83 -6.30
CA HIS A 510 -5.54 18.61 -5.54
C HIS A 510 -7.03 18.34 -5.37
N ILE A 511 -7.81 19.34 -4.93
CA ILE A 511 -9.24 19.17 -4.67
C ILE A 511 -10.02 18.90 -5.97
N LYS A 512 -9.66 19.55 -7.08
CA LYS A 512 -10.23 19.23 -8.40
C LYS A 512 -9.93 17.80 -8.81
N HIS A 513 -8.68 17.36 -8.67
CA HIS A 513 -8.28 15.98 -8.97
C HIS A 513 -9.02 14.96 -8.09
N LEU A 514 -9.12 15.24 -6.79
CA LEU A 514 -9.81 14.41 -5.81
C LEU A 514 -11.31 14.31 -6.13
N LYS A 515 -11.95 15.42 -6.48
CA LYS A 515 -13.35 15.45 -6.95
C LYS A 515 -13.54 14.53 -8.15
N THR A 516 -12.73 14.67 -9.20
CA THR A 516 -12.81 13.82 -10.40
C THR A 516 -12.61 12.34 -10.06
N LYS A 517 -11.62 12.02 -9.22
CA LYS A 517 -11.35 10.65 -8.75
C LYS A 517 -12.55 10.07 -7.98
N CYS A 518 -13.20 10.86 -7.15
CA CYS A 518 -14.38 10.44 -6.39
C CYS A 518 -15.62 10.31 -7.28
N ILE A 519 -15.85 11.21 -8.25
CA ILE A 519 -16.95 11.09 -9.22
C ILE A 519 -16.83 9.81 -10.05
N ARG A 520 -15.62 9.47 -10.53
CA ARG A 520 -15.37 8.19 -11.20
C ARG A 520 -15.71 6.99 -10.32
N THR A 521 -15.52 7.12 -9.01
CA THR A 521 -15.86 6.07 -8.04
C THR A 521 -17.36 6.02 -7.75
N LEU A 522 -18.04 7.17 -7.73
CA LEU A 522 -19.50 7.25 -7.61
C LEU A 522 -20.21 6.60 -8.79
N ASN A 523 -19.61 6.56 -9.98
CA ASN A 523 -20.18 5.83 -11.11
C ASN A 523 -20.37 4.35 -10.80
N ILE A 524 -19.53 3.75 -9.93
CA ILE A 524 -19.78 2.41 -9.39
C ILE A 524 -21.14 2.44 -8.70
N MET A 525 -21.29 3.28 -7.68
CA MET A 525 -22.52 3.34 -6.88
C MET A 525 -23.78 3.61 -7.71
N LYS A 526 -23.70 4.47 -8.73
CA LYS A 526 -24.84 4.74 -9.65
C LYS A 526 -25.28 3.48 -10.40
N VAL A 527 -24.32 2.68 -10.83
CA VAL A 527 -24.59 1.39 -11.46
C VAL A 527 -25.22 0.44 -10.43
N LEU A 528 -24.76 0.48 -9.17
CA LEU A 528 -25.24 -0.41 -8.11
C LEU A 528 -26.61 -0.03 -7.56
N SER A 529 -27.02 1.23 -7.68
CA SER A 529 -28.25 1.77 -7.08
C SER A 529 -29.46 1.71 -8.01
N SER A 530 -29.41 0.91 -9.09
CA SER A 530 -30.49 0.90 -10.08
C SER A 530 -31.81 0.35 -9.52
N THR A 531 -32.95 0.90 -9.93
CA THR A 531 -34.28 0.59 -9.33
C THR A 531 -34.82 -0.82 -9.62
N SER A 532 -34.19 -1.59 -10.50
CA SER A 532 -34.69 -2.91 -10.91
C SER A 532 -34.02 -4.12 -10.25
N TRP A 533 -32.83 -3.92 -9.67
CA TRP A 533 -32.02 -4.95 -8.98
C TRP A 533 -31.00 -4.34 -7.98
N GLY A 534 -31.12 -3.06 -7.65
CA GLY A 534 -30.10 -2.31 -6.92
C GLY A 534 -29.98 -2.67 -5.44
N ALA A 535 -28.81 -2.31 -4.90
CA ALA A 535 -28.43 -2.51 -3.51
C ALA A 535 -29.36 -1.80 -2.51
N ASP A 536 -29.54 -2.38 -1.33
CA ASP A 536 -30.19 -1.71 -0.20
C ASP A 536 -29.34 -0.54 0.32
N LYS A 537 -29.98 0.34 1.10
CA LYS A 537 -29.36 1.55 1.66
C LYS A 537 -28.12 1.25 2.51
N VAL A 538 -28.18 0.24 3.38
CA VAL A 538 -27.07 -0.09 4.30
C VAL A 538 -25.86 -0.54 3.50
N SER A 539 -26.09 -1.39 2.51
CA SER A 539 -25.11 -1.85 1.55
C SER A 539 -24.44 -0.69 0.79
N LEU A 540 -25.23 0.21 0.20
CA LEU A 540 -24.69 1.36 -0.54
C LEU A 540 -23.91 2.31 0.37
N MET A 541 -24.36 2.50 1.61
CA MET A 541 -23.64 3.30 2.60
C MET A 541 -22.28 2.67 2.95
N ARG A 542 -22.19 1.35 3.12
CA ARG A 542 -20.90 0.66 3.33
C ARG A 542 -19.94 0.89 2.15
N ILE A 543 -20.43 0.77 0.92
CA ILE A 543 -19.65 1.01 -0.30
C ILE A 543 -19.22 2.48 -0.42
N TYR A 544 -20.11 3.42 -0.13
CA TYR A 544 -19.80 4.85 -0.10
C TYR A 544 -18.65 5.14 0.87
N ARG A 545 -18.76 4.62 2.09
CA ARG A 545 -17.79 4.82 3.16
C ARG A 545 -16.42 4.22 2.81
N SER A 546 -16.38 3.04 2.18
CA SER A 546 -15.13 2.34 1.86
C SER A 546 -14.44 2.90 0.62
N LEU A 547 -15.18 3.37 -0.39
CA LEU A 547 -14.61 3.74 -1.69
C LEU A 547 -14.48 5.23 -1.94
N VAL A 548 -15.47 6.02 -1.49
CA VAL A 548 -15.54 7.46 -1.77
C VAL A 548 -15.08 8.24 -0.55
N ARG A 549 -15.68 7.99 0.62
CA ARG A 549 -15.36 8.71 1.86
C ARG A 549 -13.90 8.49 2.26
N SER A 550 -13.38 7.26 2.16
CA SER A 550 -11.96 6.95 2.43
C SER A 550 -10.98 7.79 1.59
N LYS A 551 -11.34 8.12 0.33
CA LYS A 551 -10.53 8.99 -0.53
C LYS A 551 -10.60 10.45 -0.09
N LEU A 552 -11.78 10.90 0.35
CA LEU A 552 -11.97 12.23 0.93
C LEU A 552 -11.22 12.37 2.26
N ASP A 553 -11.16 11.32 3.07
CA ASP A 553 -10.51 11.34 4.38
C ASP A 553 -8.98 11.44 4.28
N TYR A 554 -8.38 10.85 3.25
CA TYR A 554 -6.93 10.85 3.06
C TYR A 554 -6.39 12.26 2.81
N GLY A 555 -5.46 12.72 3.64
CA GLY A 555 -4.81 14.03 3.48
C GLY A 555 -5.50 15.20 4.18
N VAL A 556 -6.62 14.97 4.87
CA VAL A 556 -7.41 16.03 5.54
C VAL A 556 -6.60 16.95 6.44
N PRO A 557 -5.70 16.46 7.33
CA PRO A 557 -4.89 17.35 8.17
C PRO A 557 -4.10 18.40 7.39
N VAL A 558 -3.77 18.09 6.14
CA VAL A 558 -2.95 18.91 5.23
C VAL A 558 -3.86 19.75 4.33
N TYR A 559 -4.59 19.14 3.39
CA TYR A 559 -5.38 19.87 2.40
C TYR A 559 -6.61 20.56 3.03
N GLY A 560 -7.04 20.15 4.23
CA GLY A 560 -8.15 20.77 4.96
C GLY A 560 -7.89 22.23 5.34
N SER A 561 -6.66 22.71 5.15
CA SER A 561 -6.28 24.13 5.25
C SER A 561 -6.68 24.98 4.02
N ALA A 562 -7.17 24.36 2.95
CA ALA A 562 -7.63 25.09 1.77
C ALA A 562 -8.79 26.03 2.09
N ALA A 563 -8.98 27.07 1.26
CA ALA A 563 -10.08 28.01 1.42
C ALA A 563 -11.45 27.29 1.47
N LYS A 564 -12.38 27.80 2.28
CA LYS A 564 -13.73 27.22 2.44
C LYS A 564 -14.46 27.06 1.09
N SER A 565 -14.33 28.03 0.19
CA SER A 565 -14.88 27.96 -1.17
C SER A 565 -14.32 26.78 -1.98
N THR A 566 -13.03 26.51 -1.86
CA THR A 566 -12.37 25.38 -2.51
C THR A 566 -12.84 24.05 -1.91
N LEU A 567 -12.91 23.95 -0.58
CA LEU A 567 -13.37 22.73 0.12
C LEU A 567 -14.83 22.38 -0.21
N LYS A 568 -15.70 23.38 -0.36
CA LYS A 568 -17.11 23.21 -0.75
C LYS A 568 -17.28 22.47 -2.08
N MET A 569 -16.27 22.47 -2.96
CA MET A 569 -16.31 21.68 -4.19
C MET A 569 -16.43 20.16 -3.95
N LEU A 570 -16.01 19.67 -2.79
CA LEU A 570 -16.11 18.26 -2.40
C LEU A 570 -17.48 17.91 -1.82
N ASP A 571 -18.19 18.88 -1.23
CA ASP A 571 -19.51 18.66 -0.63
C ASP A 571 -20.51 18.16 -1.68
N SER A 572 -20.41 18.65 -2.93
CA SER A 572 -21.25 18.15 -4.04
C SER A 572 -21.10 16.64 -4.25
N VAL A 573 -19.88 16.11 -4.11
CA VAL A 573 -19.58 14.68 -4.28
C VAL A 573 -20.11 13.89 -3.08
N HIS A 574 -19.93 14.42 -1.87
CA HIS A 574 -20.45 13.81 -0.66
C HIS A 574 -21.98 13.70 -0.71
N HIS A 575 -22.69 14.81 -0.95
CA HIS A 575 -24.14 14.82 -1.05
C HIS A 575 -24.66 13.94 -2.20
N GLN A 576 -23.98 13.93 -3.36
CA GLN A 576 -24.35 13.01 -4.44
C GLN A 576 -24.23 11.55 -4.02
N GLY A 577 -23.15 11.18 -3.33
CA GLY A 577 -22.97 9.83 -2.79
C GLY A 577 -24.03 9.44 -1.78
N LEU A 578 -24.38 10.35 -0.85
CA LEU A 578 -25.43 10.12 0.13
C LEU A 578 -26.81 9.97 -0.53
N ARG A 579 -27.16 10.80 -1.52
CA ARG A 579 -28.43 10.67 -2.27
C ARG A 579 -28.52 9.32 -2.98
N ILE A 580 -27.44 8.91 -3.65
CA ILE A 580 -27.38 7.60 -4.33
C ILE A 580 -27.58 6.47 -3.33
N ALA A 581 -26.91 6.54 -2.17
CA ALA A 581 -26.97 5.49 -1.17
C ALA A 581 -28.31 5.41 -0.43
N THR A 582 -28.96 6.54 -0.20
CA THR A 582 -30.24 6.60 0.53
C THR A 582 -31.46 6.51 -0.37
N GLY A 583 -31.31 6.67 -1.68
CA GLY A 583 -32.43 6.81 -2.61
C GLY A 583 -33.17 8.16 -2.49
N ALA A 584 -32.61 9.12 -1.75
CA ALA A 584 -33.25 10.40 -1.50
C ALA A 584 -33.41 11.24 -2.78
N PHE A 585 -34.54 11.94 -2.92
CA PHE A 585 -34.81 12.84 -4.04
C PHE A 585 -33.74 13.93 -4.16
N ARG A 586 -33.54 14.47 -5.37
CA ARG A 586 -32.59 15.57 -5.62
C ARG A 586 -32.90 16.87 -4.86
N THR A 587 -34.14 17.05 -4.45
CA THR A 587 -34.63 18.21 -3.68
C THR A 587 -34.46 18.06 -2.17
N THR A 588 -34.11 16.86 -1.68
CA THR A 588 -33.95 16.62 -0.23
C THR A 588 -32.93 17.60 0.38
N PRO A 589 -33.28 18.30 1.47
CA PRO A 589 -32.36 19.18 2.20
C PRO A 589 -31.13 18.44 2.71
N PHE A 590 -29.97 19.10 2.71
CA PHE A 590 -28.71 18.48 3.16
C PHE A 590 -28.73 18.06 4.64
N PRO A 591 -29.26 18.85 5.60
CA PRO A 591 -29.33 18.42 7.00
C PRO A 591 -30.13 17.12 7.18
N SER A 592 -31.28 17.00 6.52
CA SER A 592 -32.08 15.76 6.54
C SER A 592 -31.33 14.58 5.92
N LEU A 593 -30.57 14.83 4.84
CA LEU A 593 -29.75 13.80 4.21
C LEU A 593 -28.65 13.28 5.14
N HIS A 594 -28.02 14.16 5.93
CA HIS A 594 -27.03 13.79 6.94
C HIS A 594 -27.63 12.90 8.03
N VAL A 595 -28.79 13.28 8.56
CA VAL A 595 -29.52 12.51 9.59
C VAL A 595 -29.92 11.14 9.05
N ILE A 596 -30.59 11.08 7.89
CA ILE A 596 -31.07 9.80 7.31
C ILE A 596 -29.90 8.86 6.97
N SER A 597 -28.75 9.39 6.55
CA SER A 597 -27.58 8.57 6.20
C SER A 597 -26.68 8.23 7.38
N GLY A 598 -26.86 8.87 8.54
CA GLY A 598 -25.94 8.76 9.67
C GLY A 598 -24.53 9.25 9.32
N GLU A 599 -24.41 10.26 8.46
CA GLU A 599 -23.12 10.85 8.06
C GLU A 599 -23.07 12.34 8.43
N PRO A 600 -22.02 12.78 9.15
CA PRO A 600 -21.83 14.20 9.41
C PRO A 600 -21.48 14.95 8.13
N SER A 601 -21.61 16.28 8.14
CA SER A 601 -21.08 17.13 7.08
C SER A 601 -19.57 16.89 6.90
N LEU A 602 -19.05 17.13 5.69
CA LEU A 602 -17.61 16.97 5.46
C LEU A 602 -16.77 17.93 6.32
N GLU A 603 -17.31 19.08 6.72
CA GLU A 603 -16.64 20.01 7.62
C GLU A 603 -16.42 19.40 9.00
N LEU A 604 -17.49 18.92 9.65
CA LEU A 604 -17.41 18.22 10.93
C LEU A 604 -16.51 16.98 10.84
N ARG A 605 -16.60 16.25 9.73
CA ARG A 605 -15.74 15.09 9.49
C ARG A 605 -14.27 15.48 9.40
N ARG A 606 -13.94 16.60 8.74
CA ARG A 606 -12.57 17.10 8.66
C ARG A 606 -12.05 17.49 10.03
N HIS A 607 -12.85 18.21 10.84
CA HIS A 607 -12.50 18.53 12.22
C HIS A 607 -12.19 17.29 13.05
N ARG A 608 -13.05 16.27 13.00
CA ARG A 608 -12.81 15.02 13.71
C ARG A 608 -11.50 14.34 13.31
N LEU A 609 -11.22 14.24 12.01
CA LEU A 609 -9.98 13.62 11.51
C LEU A 609 -8.73 14.43 11.89
N SER A 610 -8.82 15.76 11.84
CA SER A 610 -7.77 16.66 12.29
C SER A 610 -7.50 16.52 13.79
N LEU A 611 -8.55 16.48 14.63
CA LEU A 611 -8.42 16.24 16.07
C LEU A 611 -7.82 14.87 16.38
N SER A 612 -8.31 13.80 15.75
CA SER A 612 -7.74 12.45 15.94
C SER A 612 -6.25 12.41 15.59
N TYR A 613 -5.84 13.12 14.54
CA TYR A 613 -4.44 13.19 14.15
C TYR A 613 -3.60 14.07 15.09
N PHE A 614 -4.16 15.17 15.60
CA PHE A 614 -3.53 15.99 16.63
C PHE A 614 -3.25 15.17 17.90
N TYR A 615 -4.25 14.46 18.42
CA TYR A 615 -4.08 13.64 19.62
C TYR A 615 -3.12 12.46 19.41
N LYS A 616 -3.06 11.90 18.18
CA LYS A 616 -2.02 10.93 17.81
C LYS A 616 -0.61 11.53 17.98
N ILE A 617 -0.39 12.74 17.48
CA ILE A 617 0.90 13.44 17.64
C ILE A 617 1.16 13.77 19.12
N LYS A 618 0.14 14.24 19.85
CA LYS A 618 0.23 14.57 21.28
C LYS A 618 0.62 13.35 22.13
N SER A 619 0.13 12.16 21.79
CA SER A 619 0.44 10.91 22.52
C SER A 619 1.89 10.42 22.38
N ASP A 620 2.64 10.92 21.39
CA ASP A 620 3.99 10.47 21.06
C ASP A 620 4.96 11.66 21.08
N GLU A 621 5.64 11.86 22.21
CA GLU A 621 6.66 12.90 22.37
C GLU A 621 7.85 12.72 21.43
N SER A 622 8.13 11.48 20.99
CA SER A 622 9.19 11.17 20.02
C SER A 622 8.81 11.52 18.58
N HIS A 623 7.57 11.96 18.34
CA HIS A 623 7.10 12.32 17.01
C HIS A 623 7.83 13.59 16.50
N PRO A 624 8.38 13.62 15.27
CA PRO A 624 9.19 14.73 14.76
C PRO A 624 8.43 16.04 14.63
N GLN A 625 7.10 15.97 14.61
CA GLN A 625 6.23 17.15 14.57
C GLN A 625 5.58 17.46 15.93
N HIS A 626 5.86 16.68 16.99
CA HIS A 626 5.27 16.87 18.31
C HIS A 626 5.45 18.30 18.79
N TYR A 627 6.70 18.73 18.97
CA TYR A 627 7.01 20.07 19.46
C TYR A 627 6.41 21.18 18.58
N LYS A 628 6.54 21.08 17.25
CA LYS A 628 6.03 22.10 16.32
C LYS A 628 4.50 22.22 16.30
N VAL A 629 3.79 21.12 16.54
CA VAL A 629 2.32 21.09 16.52
C VAL A 629 1.75 21.52 17.87
N ILE A 630 2.34 21.07 18.97
CA ILE A 630 1.88 21.38 20.33
C ILE A 630 2.31 22.80 20.75
N ASN A 631 3.53 23.21 20.41
CA ASN A 631 4.10 24.53 20.74
C ASN A 631 4.40 25.34 19.47
N PRO A 632 3.38 25.79 18.73
CA PRO A 632 3.61 26.48 17.47
C PRO A 632 4.17 27.89 17.70
N ILE A 633 5.36 28.16 17.15
CA ILE A 633 6.20 29.32 17.52
C ILE A 633 5.69 30.66 16.94
N PHE A 634 5.05 30.65 15.78
CA PHE A 634 4.73 31.85 14.99
C PHE A 634 3.30 32.40 15.21
N GLY A 635 2.65 32.11 16.33
CA GLY A 635 1.24 32.43 16.56
C GLY A 635 0.89 33.90 16.56
N SER A 636 1.72 34.70 17.22
CA SER A 636 1.58 36.16 17.22
C SER A 636 1.66 36.71 15.80
N LEU A 637 2.60 36.21 14.99
CA LEU A 637 2.79 36.65 13.61
C LEU A 637 1.62 36.27 12.70
N PHE A 638 1.04 35.07 12.87
CA PHE A 638 -0.18 34.69 12.17
C PHE A 638 -1.40 35.53 12.59
N SER A 639 -1.47 35.91 13.87
CA SER A 639 -2.55 36.76 14.39
C SER A 639 -2.52 38.18 13.79
N VAL A 640 -1.32 38.72 13.52
CA VAL A 640 -1.15 40.01 12.84
C VAL A 640 -1.37 39.89 11.32
N ARG A 641 -0.99 38.75 10.72
CA ARG A 641 -1.03 38.54 9.27
C ARG A 641 -2.20 37.63 8.85
N LEU A 642 -3.43 38.09 9.09
CA LEU A 642 -4.69 37.36 8.89
C LEU A 642 -4.91 36.78 7.47
N SER A 643 -4.25 37.32 6.44
CA SER A 643 -4.33 36.80 5.06
C SER A 643 -3.58 35.47 4.86
N PHE A 644 -2.76 35.06 5.82
CA PHE A 644 -2.03 33.80 5.78
C PHE A 644 -2.74 32.75 6.62
N THR A 645 -3.05 31.61 6.02
CA THR A 645 -3.62 30.47 6.75
C THR A 645 -2.59 29.88 7.71
N PRO A 646 -2.91 29.75 9.03
CA PRO A 646 -2.00 29.23 10.05
C PRO A 646 -1.57 27.78 9.85
N THR A 647 -0.51 27.39 10.57
CA THR A 647 -0.03 26.00 10.65
C THR A 647 -1.06 25.09 11.34
N PHE A 648 -0.91 23.77 11.19
CA PHE A 648 -1.86 22.80 11.72
C PHE A 648 -2.13 22.92 13.23
N GLY A 649 -1.09 23.12 14.06
CA GLY A 649 -1.25 23.29 15.51
C GLY A 649 -2.22 24.42 15.88
N PHE A 650 -2.05 25.60 15.27
CA PHE A 650 -2.97 26.72 15.48
C PHE A 650 -4.40 26.44 15.03
N ARG A 651 -4.54 25.80 13.86
CA ARG A 651 -5.87 25.43 13.34
C ARG A 651 -6.61 24.49 14.28
N ILE A 652 -5.91 23.60 14.98
CA ILE A 652 -6.53 22.74 16.00
C ILE A 652 -7.05 23.54 17.19
N GLY A 653 -6.30 24.54 17.66
CA GLY A 653 -6.77 25.42 18.74
C GLY A 653 -8.04 26.19 18.38
N GLU A 654 -8.22 26.58 17.12
CA GLU A 654 -9.50 27.14 16.63
C GLU A 654 -10.63 26.12 16.67
N ILE A 655 -10.36 24.87 16.29
CA ILE A 655 -11.34 23.78 16.29
C ILE A 655 -11.76 23.43 17.72
N LEU A 656 -10.81 23.32 18.66
CA LEU A 656 -11.10 23.05 20.07
C LEU A 656 -12.00 24.14 20.67
N ARG A 657 -11.65 25.42 20.44
CA ARG A 657 -12.47 26.57 20.87
C ARG A 657 -13.86 26.58 20.23
N TYR A 658 -13.96 26.26 18.94
CA TYR A 658 -15.25 26.18 18.23
C TYR A 658 -16.20 25.15 18.86
N PHE A 659 -15.68 24.01 19.34
CA PHE A 659 -16.49 22.98 19.98
C PHE A 659 -16.56 23.09 21.51
N GLY A 660 -15.88 24.06 22.13
CA GLY A 660 -15.75 24.14 23.58
C GLY A 660 -15.10 22.89 24.20
N ILE A 661 -14.17 22.25 23.48
CA ILE A 661 -13.47 21.06 23.98
C ILE A 661 -12.22 21.52 24.74
N GLU A 662 -12.17 21.20 26.03
CA GLU A 662 -10.95 21.35 26.82
C GLU A 662 -9.92 20.30 26.42
N ASP A 663 -8.66 20.72 26.33
CA ASP A 663 -7.57 19.82 25.97
C ASP A 663 -7.22 18.88 27.13
N PHE A 664 -7.54 17.60 26.99
CA PHE A 664 -7.32 16.60 28.03
C PHE A 664 -5.91 15.97 27.96
N PRO A 665 -5.37 15.49 29.11
CA PRO A 665 -4.12 14.76 29.14
C PRO A 665 -4.27 13.44 28.38
N VAL A 666 -3.25 13.11 27.58
CA VAL A 666 -3.19 11.84 26.84
C VAL A 666 -2.14 10.97 27.50
N VAL A 667 -2.49 9.72 27.83
CA VAL A 667 -1.54 8.74 28.37
C VAL A 667 -0.41 8.56 27.35
N SER A 668 0.84 8.67 27.83
CA SER A 668 2.01 8.46 27.00
C SER A 668 2.02 7.02 26.47
N ASN A 669 2.44 6.86 25.21
CA ASN A 669 2.48 5.52 24.65
C ASN A 669 3.56 4.68 25.35
N VAL A 670 3.17 3.52 25.88
CA VAL A 670 4.10 2.52 26.42
C VAL A 670 4.91 1.89 25.28
N GLU A 671 6.15 1.50 25.55
CA GLU A 671 6.95 0.69 24.64
C GLU A 671 6.23 -0.63 24.36
N ASP A 672 6.18 -1.01 23.08
CA ASP A 672 5.53 -2.26 22.72
C ASP A 672 6.38 -3.44 23.23
N PRO A 673 5.77 -4.50 23.80
CA PRO A 673 6.50 -5.68 24.23
C PRO A 673 7.23 -6.32 23.04
N PRO A 674 8.37 -7.00 23.28
CA PRO A 674 9.06 -7.73 22.23
C PRO A 674 8.16 -8.83 21.65
N PRO A 675 8.17 -9.06 20.32
CA PRO A 675 7.28 -10.04 19.68
C PRO A 675 7.38 -11.46 20.24
N TRP A 676 8.55 -11.85 20.76
CA TRP A 676 8.85 -13.18 21.30
C TRP A 676 8.43 -13.37 22.77
N LYS A 677 7.95 -12.33 23.45
CA LYS A 677 7.38 -12.46 24.80
C LYS A 677 5.86 -12.44 24.74
N GLU A 678 5.24 -13.43 25.38
CA GLU A 678 3.80 -13.44 25.59
C GLU A 678 3.45 -12.31 26.56
N THR A 679 2.56 -11.41 26.14
CA THR A 679 2.08 -10.34 27.01
C THR A 679 0.84 -10.82 27.74
N GLN A 680 0.99 -11.15 29.02
CA GLN A 680 -0.16 -11.28 29.91
C GLN A 680 -0.67 -9.88 30.19
N LEU A 681 -1.79 -9.53 29.57
CA LEU A 681 -2.51 -8.30 29.87
C LEU A 681 -3.60 -8.64 30.86
N ASP A 682 -3.43 -8.25 32.11
CA ASP A 682 -4.52 -8.22 33.08
C ASP A 682 -5.40 -7.03 32.71
N PHE A 683 -6.56 -7.30 32.12
CA PHE A 683 -7.56 -6.28 31.87
C PHE A 683 -8.70 -6.42 32.87
N ILE A 684 -9.13 -5.29 33.41
CA ILE A 684 -10.40 -5.20 34.13
C ILE A 684 -11.47 -5.19 33.06
N ASP A 685 -12.17 -6.31 32.90
CA ASP A 685 -13.33 -6.40 32.02
C ASP A 685 -14.59 -6.08 32.82
N ASP A 686 -14.89 -4.78 32.95
CA ASP A 686 -16.12 -4.32 33.59
C ASP A 686 -17.39 -4.86 32.89
N PHE A 687 -17.24 -5.40 31.66
CA PHE A 687 -18.33 -5.97 30.88
C PHE A 687 -18.48 -7.49 30.99
N LEU A 688 -17.57 -8.17 31.70
CA LEU A 688 -17.59 -9.64 31.84
C LEU A 688 -18.85 -10.13 32.57
N HIS A 689 -19.47 -9.27 33.38
CA HIS A 689 -20.74 -9.50 34.08
C HIS A 689 -21.98 -9.14 33.27
N PHE A 690 -21.84 -8.50 32.10
CA PHE A 690 -22.97 -8.13 31.26
C PHE A 690 -23.27 -9.25 30.27
N PHE A 691 -24.48 -9.80 30.34
CA PHE A 691 -24.96 -10.77 29.36
C PHE A 691 -25.12 -10.10 27.99
N LYS A 692 -24.50 -10.66 26.95
CA LYS A 692 -24.51 -10.16 25.56
C LYS A 692 -25.89 -9.71 25.00
N PRO A 693 -27.04 -10.31 25.39
CA PRO A 693 -28.36 -9.83 24.98
C PRO A 693 -28.78 -8.50 25.62
N SER A 694 -28.33 -8.16 26.84
CA SER A 694 -28.78 -6.96 27.57
C SER A 694 -28.10 -5.67 27.14
N THR A 695 -27.12 -5.72 26.24
CA THR A 695 -26.42 -4.55 25.68
C THR A 695 -26.96 -4.14 24.30
N SER A 696 -28.11 -4.67 23.89
CA SER A 696 -28.69 -4.50 22.55
C SER A 696 -30.09 -3.86 22.63
N GLU A 697 -30.19 -2.64 23.16
CA GLU A 697 -31.35 -1.76 22.94
C GLU A 697 -30.94 -0.45 22.31
#